data_AF-F9F4U3-F1
#
_entry.id   AF-F9F4U3-F1
#
_cell.length_a   1.000
_cell.length_b   1.000
_cell.length_c   1.000
_cell.angle_alpha   90.00
_cell.angle_beta   90.00
_cell.angle_gamma   90.00
#
_symmetry.space_group_name_H-M   'P 1'
#
loop_
_entity.id
_entity.type
_entity.pdbx_description
1 polymer ?
#
loop_
_entity_poly.entity_id
_entity_poly.type
_entity_poly.pdbx_seq_one_letter_code
_entity_poly.pdbx_strand_id
1 'polypeptide(L)'
;MAYSLPFKHKLNRSDLLITDSYIQGQTKPALSGSTFDVIDPGTNKPWTKVTNNSADDVDATVRVAHNAFQSFKKTSPRARAQWLLKWDALIREHKADLATLLVYETGKPYVEAIGEMDYSLTFVSWFAGEAERIQGTCFAPSAPDRRVVTIKQPLGVAVALVPWNFPVAMILRKAAAALAAGCTMVVKPSPETPVTAMALAKLAREAGFPDGVLNVLPTSLENTPSLSEALCKHDLVKKVTFTGSTRVGTLVANHCSLGLKKVVLELGGNCPCLIFDDADIEAALRELVGLKWRHAGQACVTVNRFLVQSGVYDKFLQRFVEETAKYVIGHGAAEGTTLGPVTKPESLDRAERLIKDAVSKGARIVTGGNRVSPKGGEGGYFFEPTILADMSHDTLISCEECFAPIAAFYKFETEKEAVQAANDTPMGLASYAFTKNADRIWRMLENLEAGMIALNTGDYSAWILMMCADEILGNSSAAESPFGGIKMSGYGKEAGKDVAIIPVSWSDQPNPIPNLRTRTFFITDHPLDEQILKNGLNKLIRNYWRKLGARLFPSHGDTRLEYRLPHAFPDDYELFKWSSVSAGYSYGETYELSKILHPGDGVAFLPNMETIDARLRPQDWPYERKDEPPNSPLLYVHLTKFSDGAVLAMSVPHVFADQGGLANIVKAWLAVIEGKTPPEMTGYKDDVLEGEKLSNGDVNQDERIGRMRIRSKKDQTLVIGRIALDLVKDRKEESRLVFLPIQVVQSLRDKTRERLDGKHILANEISNGDIITAIFTKLARINSESKYDISLSSTINYRIPELQGEKGEGFVHNAVHYATTNFTIKPSTEIEEIALQNRIAVNKALEESDIKAGVSTLRELAKANQVMLICEPHHKLYSSSNWSGSWHGIDFTKAAPKSYDLSSHRKEMVVLGQSKTLKAPMRYRVVIMCRTSAGFWCDFAAPVETMALVDKFIRWDPSLGILLEEMESYGTSKSRRAFKSNCGVP
;
A
#
# COMPACT_ATOMS: atom_id res chain seq x y z
N MET A 1 48.62 -21.40 -12.11
CA MET A 1 49.55 -21.59 -10.97
C MET A 1 48.76 -21.34 -9.70
N ALA A 2 48.95 -22.15 -8.66
CA ALA A 2 48.36 -21.87 -7.35
C ALA A 2 49.16 -20.76 -6.66
N TYR A 3 48.48 -19.86 -5.95
CA TYR A 3 49.16 -18.84 -5.14
C TYR A 3 49.83 -19.49 -3.93
N SER A 4 51.01 -18.97 -3.56
CA SER A 4 51.61 -19.32 -2.26
C SER A 4 50.87 -18.55 -1.17
N LEU A 5 50.20 -19.26 -0.27
CA LEU A 5 49.48 -18.64 0.83
C LEU A 5 50.46 -17.87 1.74
N PRO A 6 50.14 -16.62 2.14
CA PRO A 6 51.08 -15.74 2.83
C PRO A 6 51.28 -16.04 4.33
N PHE A 7 50.43 -16.89 4.93
CA PHE A 7 50.47 -17.22 6.36
C PHE A 7 51.40 -18.40 6.67
N LYS A 8 52.29 -18.20 7.66
CA LYS A 8 53.38 -19.13 8.05
C LYS A 8 52.92 -20.52 8.49
N HIS A 9 51.74 -20.62 9.09
CA HIS A 9 51.13 -21.88 9.48
C HIS A 9 49.85 -22.05 8.65
N LYS A 10 49.70 -23.19 7.97
CA LYS A 10 48.48 -23.50 7.23
C LYS A 10 47.30 -23.52 8.20
N LEU A 11 46.14 -23.04 7.74
CA LEU A 11 44.86 -23.08 8.48
C LEU A 11 44.64 -24.49 9.07
N ASN A 12 44.14 -24.56 10.31
CA ASN A 12 43.89 -25.84 10.97
C ASN A 12 42.80 -26.64 10.21
N ARG A 13 41.77 -25.94 9.74
CA ARG A 13 40.78 -26.39 8.76
C ARG A 13 41.08 -25.78 7.39
N SER A 14 42.02 -26.36 6.65
CA SER A 14 42.34 -25.89 5.27
C SER A 14 41.16 -25.96 4.29
N ASP A 15 40.13 -26.76 4.59
CA ASP A 15 38.91 -26.88 3.81
C ASP A 15 37.93 -25.70 4.01
N LEU A 16 38.21 -24.76 4.92
CA LEU A 16 37.50 -23.48 5.02
C LEU A 16 37.97 -22.45 3.98
N LEU A 17 39.15 -22.63 3.36
CA LEU A 17 39.58 -21.85 2.22
C LEU A 17 38.82 -22.32 0.96
N ILE A 18 37.60 -21.79 0.80
CA ILE A 18 36.76 -22.05 -0.37
C ILE A 18 37.00 -20.94 -1.41
N THR A 19 37.15 -21.33 -2.68
CA THR A 19 37.38 -20.42 -3.82
C THR A 19 36.23 -20.36 -4.83
N ASP A 20 35.29 -21.31 -4.79
CA ASP A 20 34.11 -21.30 -5.66
C ASP A 20 32.81 -21.08 -4.89
N SER A 21 31.74 -20.69 -5.58
CA SER A 21 30.43 -20.40 -5.00
C SER A 21 29.94 -21.53 -4.09
N TYR A 22 29.39 -21.18 -2.93
CA TYR A 22 28.78 -22.18 -2.04
C TYR A 22 27.27 -22.22 -2.29
N ILE A 23 26.81 -23.20 -3.09
CA ILE A 23 25.44 -23.30 -3.57
C ILE A 23 24.91 -24.71 -3.30
N GLN A 24 23.71 -24.82 -2.72
CA GLN A 24 23.09 -26.12 -2.44
C GLN A 24 23.95 -27.04 -1.52
N GLY A 25 24.67 -26.44 -0.57
CA GLY A 25 25.56 -27.19 0.34
C GLY A 25 26.85 -27.72 -0.31
N GLN A 26 27.18 -27.26 -1.52
CA GLN A 26 28.34 -27.70 -2.30
C GLN A 26 29.12 -26.51 -2.85
N THR A 27 30.43 -26.70 -3.00
CA THR A 27 31.31 -25.78 -3.74
C THR A 27 31.10 -25.99 -5.25
N LYS A 28 30.78 -24.92 -5.99
CA LYS A 28 30.49 -24.94 -7.43
C LYS A 28 31.12 -23.74 -8.13
N PRO A 29 31.87 -23.91 -9.24
CA PRO A 29 32.35 -22.79 -10.04
C PRO A 29 31.18 -22.06 -10.73
N ALA A 30 31.40 -20.80 -11.10
CA ALA A 30 30.52 -20.06 -11.99
C ALA A 30 30.38 -20.76 -13.35
N LEU A 31 29.23 -20.62 -14.00
CA LEU A 31 28.92 -21.24 -15.30
C LEU A 31 29.90 -20.87 -16.41
N SER A 32 30.50 -19.68 -16.32
CA SER A 32 31.54 -19.16 -17.22
C SER A 32 32.92 -19.83 -17.04
N GLY A 33 33.15 -20.49 -15.90
CA GLY A 33 34.49 -20.90 -15.45
C GLY A 33 35.45 -19.73 -15.16
N SER A 34 34.99 -18.48 -15.17
CA SER A 34 35.85 -17.32 -14.94
C SER A 34 36.17 -17.11 -13.45
N THR A 35 37.30 -16.46 -13.17
CA THR A 35 37.81 -16.19 -11.81
C THR A 35 38.35 -14.77 -11.73
N PHE A 36 38.41 -14.22 -10.52
CA PHE A 36 39.09 -12.95 -10.23
C PHE A 36 40.04 -13.11 -9.03
N ASP A 37 41.01 -12.19 -8.92
CA ASP A 37 42.00 -12.19 -7.84
C ASP A 37 41.46 -11.49 -6.58
N VAL A 38 41.74 -12.07 -5.41
CA VAL A 38 41.55 -11.40 -4.11
C VAL A 38 42.90 -10.84 -3.67
N ILE A 39 42.95 -9.52 -3.50
CA ILE A 39 44.16 -8.76 -3.17
C ILE A 39 44.26 -8.61 -1.66
N ASP A 40 45.46 -8.79 -1.11
CA ASP A 40 45.79 -8.44 0.27
C ASP A 40 46.07 -6.93 0.37
N PRO A 41 45.25 -6.13 1.09
CA PRO A 41 45.46 -4.69 1.22
C PRO A 41 46.77 -4.32 1.93
N GLY A 42 47.35 -5.24 2.72
CA GLY A 42 48.60 -5.04 3.43
C GLY A 42 49.85 -5.14 2.55
N THR A 43 49.77 -5.76 1.37
CA THR A 43 50.90 -5.90 0.44
C THR A 43 50.59 -5.55 -1.02
N ASN A 44 49.31 -5.26 -1.34
CA ASN A 44 48.80 -5.04 -2.70
C ASN A 44 49.14 -6.19 -3.66
N LYS A 45 49.07 -7.44 -3.17
CA LYS A 45 49.36 -8.65 -3.95
C LYS A 45 48.18 -9.62 -3.91
N PRO A 46 47.90 -10.34 -4.99
CA PRO A 46 46.91 -11.41 -4.98
C PRO A 46 47.40 -12.58 -4.13
N TRP A 47 46.56 -13.06 -3.22
CA TRP A 47 46.87 -14.22 -2.36
C TRP A 47 45.97 -15.44 -2.65
N THR A 48 44.82 -15.24 -3.30
CA THR A 48 43.96 -16.31 -3.81
C THR A 48 43.17 -15.88 -5.05
N LYS A 49 42.54 -16.85 -5.73
CA LYS A 49 41.60 -16.66 -6.83
C LYS A 49 40.22 -17.16 -6.41
N VAL A 50 39.18 -16.43 -6.78
CA VAL A 50 37.78 -16.77 -6.48
C VAL A 50 36.96 -16.77 -7.77
N THR A 51 35.97 -17.66 -7.86
CA THR A 51 35.09 -17.76 -9.04
C THR A 51 34.29 -16.46 -9.26
N ASN A 52 34.10 -16.08 -10.52
CA ASN A 52 33.47 -14.83 -10.91
C ASN A 52 32.08 -15.07 -11.51
N ASN A 53 31.06 -15.17 -10.66
CA ASN A 53 29.68 -15.35 -11.12
C ASN A 53 29.20 -14.12 -11.93
N SER A 54 28.37 -14.36 -12.94
CA SER A 54 27.66 -13.35 -13.74
C SER A 54 26.16 -13.31 -13.39
N ALA A 55 25.37 -12.52 -14.12
CA ALA A 55 23.92 -12.56 -14.02
C ALA A 55 23.32 -13.94 -14.40
N ASP A 56 24.02 -14.76 -15.18
CA ASP A 56 23.54 -16.06 -15.65
C ASP A 56 23.48 -17.12 -14.53
N ASP A 57 24.35 -17.01 -13.52
CA ASP A 57 24.38 -17.89 -12.34
C ASP A 57 23.18 -17.65 -11.38
N VAL A 58 22.45 -16.55 -11.55
CA VAL A 58 21.47 -16.07 -10.57
C VAL A 58 20.18 -16.91 -10.55
N ASP A 59 19.59 -17.21 -11.71
CA ASP A 59 18.30 -17.95 -11.76
C ASP A 59 18.42 -19.35 -11.15
N ALA A 60 19.46 -20.10 -11.52
CA ALA A 60 19.74 -21.42 -10.97
C ALA A 60 19.92 -21.38 -9.43
N THR A 61 20.67 -20.38 -8.93
CA THR A 61 20.93 -20.23 -7.50
C THR A 61 19.70 -19.80 -6.70
N VAL A 62 18.89 -18.88 -7.25
CA VAL A 62 17.65 -18.45 -6.61
C VAL A 62 16.60 -19.57 -6.62
N ARG A 63 16.54 -20.40 -7.67
CA ARG A 63 15.69 -21.60 -7.70
C ARG A 63 16.10 -22.63 -6.65
N VAL A 64 17.40 -22.85 -6.43
CA VAL A 64 17.90 -23.68 -5.31
C VAL A 64 17.38 -23.15 -3.97
N ALA A 65 17.54 -21.86 -3.70
CA ALA A 65 17.05 -21.24 -2.47
C ALA A 65 15.52 -21.30 -2.32
N HIS A 66 14.78 -21.16 -3.42
CA HIS A 66 13.32 -21.26 -3.44
C HIS A 66 12.82 -22.68 -3.18
N ASN A 67 13.48 -23.69 -3.76
CA ASN A 67 13.13 -25.09 -3.56
C ASN A 67 13.37 -25.51 -2.11
N ALA A 68 14.51 -25.12 -1.53
CA ALA A 68 14.81 -25.32 -0.11
C ALA A 68 13.78 -24.63 0.81
N PHE A 69 13.30 -23.43 0.45
CA PHE A 69 12.30 -22.70 1.22
C PHE A 69 10.98 -23.47 1.39
N GLN A 70 10.55 -24.27 0.39
CA GLN A 70 9.26 -24.96 0.45
C GLN A 70 9.15 -25.99 1.58
N SER A 71 10.28 -26.61 1.96
CA SER A 71 10.39 -27.47 3.15
C SER A 71 10.83 -26.69 4.39
N PHE A 72 11.86 -25.85 4.29
CA PHE A 72 12.46 -25.13 5.42
C PHE A 72 11.46 -24.23 6.17
N LYS A 73 10.49 -23.62 5.47
CA LYS A 73 9.42 -22.81 6.08
C LYS A 73 8.50 -23.60 7.03
N LYS A 74 8.52 -24.95 6.96
CA LYS A 74 7.74 -25.85 7.82
C LYS A 74 8.56 -26.41 8.99
N THR A 75 9.88 -26.23 9.00
CA THR A 75 10.73 -26.63 10.12
C THR A 75 10.30 -25.92 11.39
N SER A 76 10.27 -26.63 12.53
CA SER A 76 9.90 -26.01 13.81
C SER A 76 10.86 -24.87 14.18
N PRO A 77 10.37 -23.79 14.83
CA PRO A 77 11.21 -22.74 15.41
C PRO A 77 12.42 -23.26 16.20
N ARG A 78 12.19 -24.29 17.04
CA ARG A 78 13.21 -24.87 17.91
C ARG A 78 14.35 -25.57 17.15
N ALA A 79 14.04 -26.29 16.07
CA ALA A 79 15.07 -26.88 15.24
C ALA A 79 15.94 -25.81 14.55
N ARG A 80 15.33 -24.69 14.10
CA ARG A 80 16.08 -23.55 13.53
C ARG A 80 16.96 -22.88 14.60
N ALA A 81 16.46 -22.71 15.82
CA ALA A 81 17.24 -22.21 16.95
C ALA A 81 18.45 -23.11 17.27
N GLN A 82 18.25 -24.43 17.31
CA GLN A 82 19.33 -25.40 17.55
C GLN A 82 20.42 -25.37 16.46
N TRP A 83 20.05 -25.21 15.19
CA TRP A 83 21.04 -25.06 14.10
C TRP A 83 21.78 -23.72 14.18
N LEU A 84 21.14 -22.62 14.59
CA LEU A 84 21.81 -21.34 14.85
C LEU A 84 22.84 -21.48 15.99
N LEU A 85 22.47 -22.11 17.11
CA LEU A 85 23.41 -22.35 18.22
C LEU A 85 24.58 -23.27 17.84
N LYS A 86 24.35 -24.30 17.01
CA LYS A 86 25.44 -25.13 16.49
C LYS A 86 26.33 -24.37 15.50
N TRP A 87 25.77 -23.44 14.73
CA TRP A 87 26.54 -22.59 13.82
C TRP A 87 27.43 -21.60 14.58
N ASP A 88 26.91 -20.98 15.65
CA ASP A 88 27.69 -20.18 16.60
C ASP A 88 28.88 -20.99 17.16
N ALA A 89 28.61 -22.19 17.69
CA ALA A 89 29.65 -23.05 18.25
C ALA A 89 30.76 -23.40 17.23
N LEU A 90 30.40 -23.76 15.99
CA LEU A 90 31.37 -24.09 14.92
C LEU A 90 32.20 -22.88 14.48
N ILE A 91 31.62 -21.68 14.47
CA ILE A 91 32.36 -20.44 14.17
C ILE A 91 33.32 -20.12 15.32
N ARG A 92 32.94 -20.34 16.59
CA ARG A 92 33.85 -20.18 17.74
C ARG A 92 35.00 -21.18 17.70
N GLU A 93 34.72 -22.45 17.38
CA GLU A 93 35.71 -23.52 17.26
C GLU A 93 36.79 -23.20 16.21
N HIS A 94 36.39 -22.60 15.08
CA HIS A 94 37.28 -22.26 13.97
C HIS A 94 37.60 -20.76 13.87
N LYS A 95 37.39 -20.00 14.97
CA LYS A 95 37.55 -18.54 15.02
C LYS A 95 38.93 -18.06 14.55
N ALA A 96 39.99 -18.80 14.90
CA ALA A 96 41.36 -18.46 14.55
C ALA A 96 41.61 -18.53 13.03
N ASP A 97 41.12 -19.58 12.35
CA ASP A 97 41.26 -19.76 10.90
C ASP A 97 40.43 -18.71 10.13
N LEU A 98 39.19 -18.46 10.58
CA LEU A 98 38.32 -17.42 10.00
C LEU A 98 38.92 -16.02 10.16
N ALA A 99 39.52 -15.71 11.32
CA ALA A 99 40.21 -14.44 11.53
C ALA A 99 41.46 -14.32 10.63
N THR A 100 42.24 -15.40 10.43
CA THR A 100 43.36 -15.39 9.49
C THR A 100 42.90 -15.09 8.07
N LEU A 101 41.84 -15.74 7.58
CA LEU A 101 41.25 -15.43 6.27
C LEU A 101 40.80 -13.96 6.19
N LEU A 102 40.06 -13.49 7.19
CA LEU A 102 39.52 -12.13 7.25
C LEU A 102 40.61 -11.05 7.21
N VAL A 103 41.74 -11.26 7.89
CA VAL A 103 42.88 -10.34 7.89
C VAL A 103 43.43 -10.14 6.47
N TYR A 104 43.60 -11.21 5.70
CA TYR A 104 44.19 -11.11 4.35
C TYR A 104 43.21 -10.59 3.28
N GLU A 105 41.90 -10.58 3.52
CA GLU A 105 40.94 -9.93 2.61
C GLU A 105 40.55 -8.50 3.02
N THR A 106 40.58 -8.16 4.32
CA THR A 106 40.25 -6.80 4.79
C THR A 106 41.46 -5.92 5.10
N GLY A 107 42.62 -6.51 5.39
CA GLY A 107 43.79 -5.84 5.95
C GLY A 107 43.72 -5.53 7.45
N LYS A 108 42.58 -5.69 8.13
CA LYS A 108 42.45 -5.27 9.54
C LYS A 108 43.40 -6.03 10.47
N PRO A 109 43.82 -5.44 11.61
CA PRO A 109 44.62 -6.14 12.62
C PRO A 109 43.97 -7.45 13.06
N TYR A 110 44.76 -8.49 13.33
CA TYR A 110 44.25 -9.81 13.74
C TYR A 110 43.34 -9.74 14.98
N VAL A 111 43.67 -8.87 15.94
CA VAL A 111 42.83 -8.60 17.13
C VAL A 111 41.46 -8.04 16.73
N GLU A 112 41.40 -7.14 15.73
CA GLU A 112 40.13 -6.63 15.21
C GLU A 112 39.33 -7.70 14.46
N ALA A 113 40.00 -8.60 13.73
CA ALA A 113 39.35 -9.72 13.05
C ALA A 113 38.71 -10.69 14.05
N ILE A 114 39.41 -11.03 15.15
CA ILE A 114 38.84 -11.83 16.26
C ILE A 114 37.64 -11.10 16.88
N GLY A 115 37.79 -9.81 17.21
CA GLY A 115 36.72 -9.01 17.79
C GLY A 115 35.54 -8.76 16.84
N GLU A 116 35.70 -8.88 15.52
CA GLU A 116 34.57 -8.96 14.59
C GLU A 116 33.83 -10.29 14.74
N MET A 117 34.51 -11.43 14.83
CA MET A 117 33.86 -12.73 15.01
C MET A 117 32.99 -12.74 16.26
N ASP A 118 33.55 -12.34 17.41
CA ASP A 118 32.84 -12.35 18.68
C ASP A 118 31.63 -11.40 18.68
N TYR A 119 31.78 -10.19 18.13
CA TYR A 119 30.66 -9.27 17.88
C TYR A 119 29.58 -9.88 16.98
N SER A 120 29.98 -10.51 15.86
CA SER A 120 29.06 -11.03 14.85
C SER A 120 28.22 -12.20 15.38
N LEU A 121 28.77 -12.95 16.31
CA LEU A 121 28.11 -14.08 16.94
C LEU A 121 26.98 -13.68 17.90
N THR A 122 27.00 -12.46 18.44
CA THR A 122 25.88 -11.93 19.24
C THR A 122 24.56 -11.97 18.47
N PHE A 123 24.58 -11.67 17.16
CA PHE A 123 23.40 -11.78 16.28
C PHE A 123 22.94 -13.23 16.12
N VAL A 124 23.86 -14.20 16.00
CA VAL A 124 23.52 -15.62 15.84
C VAL A 124 22.84 -16.15 17.10
N SER A 125 23.40 -15.86 18.28
CA SER A 125 22.80 -16.23 19.57
C SER A 125 21.47 -15.52 19.83
N TRP A 126 21.37 -14.24 19.50
CA TRP A 126 20.14 -13.46 19.66
C TRP A 126 19.00 -14.02 18.81
N PHE A 127 19.24 -14.20 17.51
CA PHE A 127 18.21 -14.72 16.59
C PHE A 127 17.91 -16.21 16.80
N ALA A 128 18.80 -16.98 17.43
CA ALA A 128 18.46 -18.31 17.92
C ALA A 128 17.35 -18.25 18.98
N GLY A 129 17.42 -17.29 19.91
CA GLY A 129 16.35 -17.02 20.87
C GLY A 129 15.06 -16.53 20.20
N GLU A 130 15.17 -15.53 19.31
CA GLU A 130 13.99 -14.92 18.66
C GLU A 130 13.28 -15.83 17.66
N ALA A 131 13.94 -16.87 17.14
CA ALA A 131 13.29 -17.88 16.30
C ALA A 131 12.02 -18.46 16.95
N GLU A 132 12.04 -18.68 18.27
CA GLU A 132 10.91 -19.20 19.05
C GLU A 132 9.92 -18.13 19.56
N ARG A 133 10.28 -16.84 19.48
CA ARG A 133 9.46 -15.73 20.01
C ARG A 133 8.65 -15.00 18.94
N ILE A 134 8.58 -15.55 17.72
CA ILE A 134 7.77 -15.03 16.61
C ILE A 134 6.27 -15.19 16.93
N GLN A 135 5.71 -14.20 17.63
CA GLN A 135 4.31 -14.21 18.10
C GLN A 135 3.42 -13.26 17.30
N GLY A 136 2.27 -13.77 16.86
CA GLY A 136 1.16 -12.96 16.35
C GLY A 136 0.37 -12.28 17.47
N THR A 137 -0.66 -11.51 17.11
CA THR A 137 -1.46 -10.72 18.07
C THR A 137 -2.94 -11.02 17.91
N CYS A 138 -3.65 -11.24 19.03
CA CYS A 138 -5.11 -11.26 19.08
C CYS A 138 -5.61 -9.86 19.45
N PHE A 139 -6.55 -9.32 18.66
CA PHE A 139 -7.11 -7.98 18.87
C PHE A 139 -8.55 -8.06 19.39
N ALA A 140 -8.95 -7.05 20.16
CA ALA A 140 -10.36 -6.84 20.49
C ALA A 140 -11.13 -6.55 19.19
N PRO A 141 -12.10 -7.40 18.80
CA PRO A 141 -12.84 -7.22 17.56
C PRO A 141 -13.89 -6.12 17.77
N SER A 142 -13.95 -5.16 16.85
CA SER A 142 -14.95 -4.09 16.86
C SER A 142 -16.35 -4.63 16.51
N ALA A 143 -16.42 -5.63 15.63
CA ALA A 143 -17.61 -6.46 15.43
C ALA A 143 -17.68 -7.59 16.49
N PRO A 144 -18.69 -7.63 17.37
CA PRO A 144 -18.69 -8.49 18.56
C PRO A 144 -18.78 -10.01 18.29
N ASP A 145 -19.27 -10.41 17.12
CA ASP A 145 -19.35 -11.83 16.69
C ASP A 145 -18.09 -12.32 15.93
N ARG A 146 -17.03 -11.50 15.85
CA ARG A 146 -15.77 -11.84 15.18
C ARG A 146 -14.63 -12.09 16.15
N ARG A 147 -13.51 -12.58 15.64
CA ARG A 147 -12.21 -12.63 16.31
C ARG A 147 -11.17 -12.15 15.31
N VAL A 148 -10.32 -11.23 15.71
CA VAL A 148 -9.24 -10.71 14.87
C VAL A 148 -7.92 -11.24 15.41
N VAL A 149 -7.21 -12.00 14.59
CA VAL A 149 -5.90 -12.55 14.92
C VAL A 149 -4.94 -12.29 13.77
N THR A 150 -3.70 -11.93 14.10
CA THR A 150 -2.59 -11.91 13.14
C THR A 150 -1.67 -13.08 13.41
N ILE A 151 -1.07 -13.62 12.35
CA ILE A 151 0.04 -14.58 12.41
C ILE A 151 1.21 -14.03 11.61
N LYS A 152 2.42 -14.49 11.93
CA LYS A 152 3.66 -14.07 11.27
C LYS A 152 4.28 -15.29 10.58
N GLN A 153 4.65 -15.15 9.32
CA GLN A 153 5.15 -16.24 8.48
C GLN A 153 6.41 -15.80 7.72
N PRO A 154 7.35 -16.70 7.41
CA PRO A 154 8.54 -16.35 6.64
C PRO A 154 8.19 -15.91 5.22
N LEU A 155 8.91 -14.91 4.73
CA LEU A 155 8.57 -14.19 3.49
C LEU A 155 8.92 -14.97 2.21
N GLY A 156 9.98 -15.78 2.22
CA GLY A 156 10.49 -16.47 1.02
C GLY A 156 12.00 -16.45 0.92
N VAL A 157 12.51 -16.35 -0.31
CA VAL A 157 13.93 -16.14 -0.58
C VAL A 157 14.29 -14.67 -0.29
N ALA A 158 15.31 -14.48 0.54
CA ALA A 158 15.94 -13.20 0.78
C ALA A 158 17.29 -13.11 0.04
N VAL A 159 17.69 -11.90 -0.35
CA VAL A 159 19.03 -11.60 -0.85
C VAL A 159 19.74 -10.68 0.13
N ALA A 160 21.00 -10.98 0.43
CA ALA A 160 21.91 -10.11 1.18
C ALA A 160 23.04 -9.63 0.28
N LEU A 161 23.12 -8.32 0.06
CA LEU A 161 24.21 -7.66 -0.65
C LEU A 161 25.13 -7.03 0.42
N VAL A 162 26.36 -7.51 0.51
CA VAL A 162 27.24 -7.30 1.68
C VAL A 162 28.52 -6.52 1.31
N PRO A 163 28.95 -5.53 2.12
CA PRO A 163 30.18 -4.76 1.92
C PRO A 163 31.41 -5.44 2.54
N TRP A 164 32.59 -4.89 2.25
CA TRP A 164 33.90 -5.42 2.67
C TRP A 164 34.35 -5.06 4.08
N ASN A 165 33.76 -4.06 4.73
CA ASN A 165 34.36 -3.52 5.96
C ASN A 165 34.14 -4.41 7.19
N PHE A 166 32.99 -5.06 7.29
CA PHE A 166 32.69 -6.07 8.32
C PHE A 166 31.95 -7.26 7.70
N PRO A 167 32.60 -8.04 6.82
CA PRO A 167 31.92 -9.01 5.98
C PRO A 167 31.29 -10.15 6.79
N VAL A 168 31.85 -10.51 7.95
CA VAL A 168 31.28 -11.53 8.83
C VAL A 168 30.09 -10.96 9.59
N ALA A 169 30.21 -9.76 10.17
CA ALA A 169 29.11 -9.14 10.90
C ALA A 169 27.91 -8.86 9.99
N MET A 170 28.17 -8.35 8.79
CA MET A 170 27.12 -8.06 7.81
C MET A 170 26.44 -9.31 7.28
N ILE A 171 27.15 -10.45 7.19
CA ILE A 171 26.52 -11.74 6.84
C ILE A 171 25.70 -12.26 7.99
N LEU A 172 26.29 -12.43 9.18
CA LEU A 172 25.62 -13.09 10.31
C LEU A 172 24.41 -12.29 10.80
N ARG A 173 24.48 -10.95 10.83
CA ARG A 173 23.34 -10.08 11.17
C ARG A 173 22.13 -10.28 10.23
N LYS A 174 22.37 -10.46 8.93
CA LYS A 174 21.31 -10.64 7.92
C LYS A 174 20.83 -12.10 7.85
N ALA A 175 21.77 -13.04 7.82
CA ALA A 175 21.51 -14.47 7.65
C ALA A 175 20.84 -15.06 8.89
N ALA A 176 21.35 -14.80 10.11
CA ALA A 176 20.76 -15.35 11.33
C ALA A 176 19.29 -14.92 11.49
N ALA A 177 18.96 -13.65 11.22
CA ALA A 177 17.58 -13.15 11.22
C ALA A 177 16.69 -13.87 10.20
N ALA A 178 17.17 -14.04 8.96
CA ALA A 178 16.41 -14.71 7.90
C ALA A 178 16.18 -16.21 8.19
N LEU A 179 17.22 -16.90 8.66
CA LEU A 179 17.16 -18.33 8.99
C LEU A 179 16.31 -18.58 10.25
N ALA A 180 16.40 -17.71 11.26
CA ALA A 180 15.52 -17.73 12.43
C ALA A 180 14.05 -17.59 12.05
N ALA A 181 13.72 -16.66 11.14
CA ALA A 181 12.37 -16.47 10.62
C ALA A 181 11.83 -17.70 9.84
N GLY A 182 12.71 -18.48 9.21
CA GLY A 182 12.35 -19.59 8.30
C GLY A 182 12.42 -19.23 6.81
N CYS A 183 13.09 -18.13 6.46
CA CYS A 183 13.44 -17.75 5.09
C CYS A 183 14.70 -18.48 4.64
N THR A 184 14.94 -18.55 3.32
CA THR A 184 16.25 -18.93 2.76
C THR A 184 16.98 -17.70 2.24
N MET A 185 18.29 -17.78 2.06
CA MET A 185 19.11 -16.62 1.68
C MET A 185 20.13 -16.93 0.57
N VAL A 186 20.30 -15.96 -0.33
CA VAL A 186 21.43 -15.84 -1.26
C VAL A 186 22.26 -14.62 -0.88
N VAL A 187 23.56 -14.80 -0.67
CA VAL A 187 24.50 -13.76 -0.24
C VAL A 187 25.44 -13.40 -1.39
N LYS A 188 25.61 -12.10 -1.64
CA LYS A 188 26.56 -11.51 -2.60
C LYS A 188 27.60 -10.71 -1.80
N PRO A 189 28.71 -11.32 -1.34
CA PRO A 189 29.77 -10.61 -0.65
C PRO A 189 30.52 -9.70 -1.63
N SER A 190 31.12 -8.61 -1.17
CA SER A 190 31.89 -7.74 -2.06
C SER A 190 33.15 -8.47 -2.57
N PRO A 191 33.66 -8.09 -3.76
CA PRO A 191 34.83 -8.75 -4.36
C PRO A 191 36.10 -8.65 -3.52
N GLU A 192 36.22 -7.65 -2.67
CA GLU A 192 37.37 -7.48 -1.79
C GLU A 192 37.41 -8.55 -0.69
N THR A 193 36.26 -9.04 -0.22
CA THR A 193 36.14 -9.97 0.94
C THR A 193 35.19 -11.17 0.74
N PRO A 194 35.35 -11.99 -0.31
CA PRO A 194 34.45 -13.10 -0.58
C PRO A 194 34.78 -14.38 0.20
N VAL A 195 36.00 -14.53 0.74
CA VAL A 195 36.52 -15.84 1.15
C VAL A 195 35.90 -16.28 2.48
N THR A 196 35.91 -15.39 3.49
CA THR A 196 35.32 -15.73 4.80
C THR A 196 33.80 -15.95 4.68
N ALA A 197 33.14 -15.27 3.74
CA ALA A 197 31.71 -15.46 3.45
C ALA A 197 31.37 -16.90 3.03
N MET A 198 32.21 -17.52 2.20
CA MET A 198 32.01 -18.91 1.74
C MET A 198 32.30 -19.91 2.86
N ALA A 199 33.33 -19.65 3.70
CA ALA A 199 33.62 -20.45 4.89
C ALA A 199 32.43 -20.49 5.88
N LEU A 200 31.80 -19.33 6.15
CA LEU A 200 30.61 -19.26 7.02
C LEU A 200 29.45 -20.12 6.50
N ALA A 201 29.23 -20.16 5.18
CA ALA A 201 28.14 -20.94 4.59
C ALA A 201 28.40 -22.46 4.66
N LYS A 202 29.66 -22.90 4.53
CA LYS A 202 30.07 -24.28 4.83
C LYS A 202 29.83 -24.64 6.30
N LEU A 203 30.19 -23.76 7.24
CA LEU A 203 29.90 -23.98 8.66
C LEU A 203 28.40 -24.02 8.97
N ALA A 204 27.57 -23.25 8.25
CA ALA A 204 26.12 -23.34 8.37
C ALA A 204 25.60 -24.73 7.93
N ARG A 205 26.17 -25.29 6.86
CA ARG A 205 25.82 -26.64 6.42
C ARG A 205 26.26 -27.72 7.41
N GLU A 206 27.46 -27.59 7.99
CA GLU A 206 27.97 -28.46 9.06
C GLU A 206 27.15 -28.32 10.36
N ALA A 207 26.55 -27.15 10.61
CA ALA A 207 25.59 -26.91 11.70
C ALA A 207 24.23 -27.64 11.50
N GLY A 208 23.96 -28.17 10.30
CA GLY A 208 22.77 -28.95 10.00
C GLY A 208 21.66 -28.21 9.25
N PHE A 209 21.91 -26.97 8.81
CA PHE A 209 20.96 -26.30 7.90
C PHE A 209 20.81 -27.10 6.59
N PRO A 210 19.59 -27.31 6.08
CA PRO A 210 19.37 -28.04 4.83
C PRO A 210 20.05 -27.42 3.60
N ASP A 211 20.34 -28.27 2.61
CA ASP A 211 20.95 -27.85 1.35
C ASP A 211 20.12 -26.76 0.65
N GLY A 212 20.79 -25.68 0.26
CA GLY A 212 20.16 -24.54 -0.42
C GLY A 212 19.53 -23.49 0.50
N VAL A 213 19.55 -23.68 1.83
CA VAL A 213 19.00 -22.69 2.78
C VAL A 213 19.85 -21.42 2.86
N LEU A 214 21.18 -21.54 2.76
CA LEU A 214 22.13 -20.43 2.64
C LEU A 214 23.04 -20.70 1.43
N ASN A 215 23.19 -19.72 0.55
CA ASN A 215 24.00 -19.80 -0.67
C ASN A 215 24.84 -18.53 -0.83
N VAL A 216 26.03 -18.62 -1.42
CA VAL A 216 26.99 -17.51 -1.58
C VAL A 216 27.46 -17.42 -3.02
N LEU A 217 27.30 -16.24 -3.63
CA LEU A 217 27.71 -15.89 -5.00
C LEU A 217 28.80 -14.79 -4.98
N PRO A 218 30.09 -15.14 -4.95
CA PRO A 218 31.17 -14.16 -5.13
C PRO A 218 31.23 -13.66 -6.58
N THR A 219 31.63 -12.41 -6.79
CA THR A 219 31.66 -11.81 -8.13
C THR A 219 32.55 -10.58 -8.15
N SER A 220 33.24 -10.35 -9.28
CA SER A 220 34.16 -9.23 -9.46
C SER A 220 33.44 -7.86 -9.43
N LEU A 221 34.21 -6.76 -9.37
CA LEU A 221 33.64 -5.41 -9.49
C LEU A 221 32.92 -5.19 -10.84
N GLU A 222 33.40 -5.83 -11.92
CA GLU A 222 32.84 -5.76 -13.27
C GLU A 222 31.45 -6.42 -13.35
N ASN A 223 31.31 -7.64 -12.81
CA ASN A 223 30.04 -8.37 -12.82
C ASN A 223 29.09 -7.96 -11.69
N THR A 224 29.58 -7.24 -10.67
CA THR A 224 28.77 -6.84 -9.50
C THR A 224 27.46 -6.12 -9.87
N PRO A 225 27.43 -5.12 -10.79
CA PRO A 225 26.19 -4.42 -11.13
C PRO A 225 25.13 -5.35 -11.74
N SER A 226 25.48 -6.12 -12.78
CA SER A 226 24.54 -6.98 -13.51
C SER A 226 24.04 -8.16 -12.66
N LEU A 227 24.93 -8.81 -11.90
CA LEU A 227 24.54 -9.87 -10.98
C LEU A 227 23.65 -9.35 -9.84
N SER A 228 23.97 -8.18 -9.27
CA SER A 228 23.16 -7.59 -8.18
C SER A 228 21.80 -7.12 -8.69
N GLU A 229 21.73 -6.54 -9.90
CA GLU A 229 20.48 -6.17 -10.56
C GLU A 229 19.60 -7.39 -10.83
N ALA A 230 20.18 -8.48 -11.36
CA ALA A 230 19.46 -9.74 -11.57
C ALA A 230 18.90 -10.30 -10.26
N LEU A 231 19.70 -10.35 -9.18
CA LEU A 231 19.22 -10.74 -7.85
C LEU A 231 18.09 -9.83 -7.32
N CYS A 232 18.21 -8.51 -7.52
CA CYS A 232 17.21 -7.54 -7.06
C CYS A 232 15.91 -7.58 -7.86
N LYS A 233 15.93 -8.01 -9.12
CA LYS A 233 14.73 -8.11 -9.96
C LYS A 233 14.03 -9.46 -9.88
N HIS A 234 14.77 -10.56 -9.72
CA HIS A 234 14.28 -11.94 -9.80
C HIS A 234 12.96 -12.19 -9.01
N ASP A 235 11.95 -12.76 -9.66
CA ASP A 235 10.57 -12.86 -9.13
C ASP A 235 10.44 -13.66 -7.81
N LEU A 236 11.21 -14.74 -7.68
CA LEU A 236 11.23 -15.59 -6.48
C LEU A 236 11.87 -14.90 -5.26
N VAL A 237 12.68 -13.85 -5.44
CA VAL A 237 13.24 -13.03 -4.34
C VAL A 237 12.15 -12.11 -3.80
N LYS A 238 11.91 -12.17 -2.48
CA LYS A 238 10.85 -11.40 -1.79
C LYS A 238 11.38 -10.32 -0.85
N LYS A 239 12.64 -10.44 -0.41
CA LYS A 239 13.34 -9.42 0.40
C LYS A 239 14.75 -9.21 -0.14
N VAL A 240 15.20 -7.96 -0.14
CA VAL A 240 16.62 -7.60 -0.30
C VAL A 240 17.06 -6.85 0.95
N THR A 241 18.26 -7.14 1.44
CA THR A 241 18.97 -6.32 2.41
C THR A 241 20.32 -5.93 1.80
N PHE A 242 20.66 -4.65 1.90
CA PHE A 242 21.92 -4.10 1.39
C PHE A 242 22.58 -3.25 2.47
N THR A 243 23.89 -3.42 2.62
CA THR A 243 24.73 -2.46 3.35
C THR A 243 25.82 -1.91 2.43
N GLY A 244 26.06 -0.60 2.45
CA GLY A 244 27.10 0.05 1.65
C GLY A 244 26.74 1.47 1.25
N SER A 245 27.39 2.03 0.23
CA SER A 245 27.20 3.44 -0.12
C SER A 245 25.75 3.81 -0.46
N THR A 246 25.31 5.00 -0.02
CA THR A 246 23.96 5.53 -0.30
C THR A 246 23.61 5.52 -1.79
N ARG A 247 24.56 5.88 -2.67
CA ARG A 247 24.38 5.85 -4.13
C ARG A 247 23.94 4.46 -4.63
N VAL A 248 24.56 3.38 -4.14
CA VAL A 248 24.20 2.01 -4.52
C VAL A 248 22.91 1.57 -3.82
N GLY A 249 22.66 2.01 -2.59
CA GLY A 249 21.39 1.79 -1.90
C GLY A 249 20.18 2.29 -2.69
N THR A 250 20.27 3.49 -3.27
CA THR A 250 19.25 4.05 -4.16
C THR A 250 19.02 3.20 -5.40
N LEU A 251 20.09 2.67 -6.02
CA LEU A 251 19.98 1.77 -7.18
C LEU A 251 19.31 0.45 -6.80
N VAL A 252 19.70 -0.16 -5.66
CA VAL A 252 19.08 -1.37 -5.12
C VAL A 252 17.59 -1.16 -4.85
N ALA A 253 17.21 -0.05 -4.23
CA ALA A 253 15.81 0.32 -4.02
C ALA A 253 15.02 0.43 -5.35
N ASN A 254 15.60 1.10 -6.35
CA ASN A 254 15.00 1.26 -7.68
C ASN A 254 14.84 -0.07 -8.43
N HIS A 255 15.77 -1.02 -8.27
CA HIS A 255 15.61 -2.36 -8.84
C HIS A 255 14.55 -3.19 -8.11
N CYS A 256 14.47 -3.07 -6.78
CA CYS A 256 13.52 -3.80 -5.96
C CYS A 256 12.07 -3.32 -6.09
N SER A 257 11.84 -2.04 -6.42
CA SER A 257 10.50 -1.46 -6.56
C SER A 257 9.69 -2.10 -7.68
N LEU A 258 10.34 -2.54 -8.77
CA LEU A 258 9.71 -3.27 -9.89
C LEU A 258 8.97 -4.54 -9.43
N GLY A 259 9.46 -5.19 -8.37
CA GLY A 259 8.86 -6.40 -7.80
C GLY A 259 8.22 -6.18 -6.43
N LEU A 260 8.03 -4.93 -6.00
CA LEU A 260 7.53 -4.52 -4.67
C LEU A 260 8.16 -5.30 -3.51
N LYS A 261 9.48 -5.57 -3.60
CA LYS A 261 10.20 -6.42 -2.64
C LYS A 261 10.39 -5.67 -1.32
N LYS A 262 10.36 -6.36 -0.18
CA LYS A 262 10.74 -5.73 1.10
C LYS A 262 12.24 -5.41 1.07
N VAL A 263 12.61 -4.13 1.15
CA VAL A 263 14.01 -3.70 1.18
C VAL A 263 14.39 -3.29 2.61
N VAL A 264 15.63 -3.56 3.02
CA VAL A 264 16.30 -2.92 4.15
C VAL A 264 17.63 -2.36 3.67
N LEU A 265 17.90 -1.10 3.98
CA LEU A 265 19.08 -0.38 3.55
C LEU A 265 19.82 0.17 4.76
N GLU A 266 21.09 -0.20 4.89
CA GLU A 266 22.03 0.35 5.86
C GLU A 266 23.12 1.09 5.10
N LEU A 267 23.04 2.41 5.07
CA LEU A 267 23.82 3.24 4.14
C LEU A 267 24.89 4.06 4.88
N GLY A 268 25.48 5.04 4.19
CA GLY A 268 26.58 5.84 4.74
C GLY A 268 26.17 6.66 5.97
N GLY A 269 27.12 6.85 6.89
CA GLY A 269 26.98 7.73 8.04
C GLY A 269 27.97 8.90 7.99
N ASN A 270 27.57 10.06 8.52
CA ASN A 270 28.52 11.13 8.85
C ASN A 270 28.41 11.50 10.34
N CYS A 271 28.68 10.49 11.17
CA CYS A 271 28.31 10.46 12.58
C CYS A 271 29.02 11.59 13.36
N PRO A 272 28.27 12.53 13.95
CA PRO A 272 28.83 13.55 14.82
C PRO A 272 28.97 13.02 16.25
N CYS A 273 29.93 13.57 16.99
CA CYS A 273 30.06 13.39 18.42
C CYS A 273 30.12 14.76 19.11
N LEU A 274 29.17 15.05 19.99
CA LEU A 274 29.09 16.29 20.76
C LEU A 274 29.77 16.09 22.12
N ILE A 275 30.76 16.92 22.45
CA ILE A 275 31.47 16.88 23.73
C ILE A 275 31.27 18.23 24.42
N PHE A 276 30.46 18.24 25.48
CA PHE A 276 30.12 19.42 26.26
C PHE A 276 31.15 19.70 27.37
N ASP A 277 31.16 20.91 27.91
CA ASP A 277 32.12 21.33 28.95
C ASP A 277 32.03 20.49 30.25
N ASP A 278 30.87 19.89 30.52
CA ASP A 278 30.63 19.01 31.66
C ASP A 278 30.85 17.51 31.35
N ALA A 279 31.36 17.18 30.16
CA ALA A 279 31.70 15.82 29.78
C ALA A 279 32.79 15.21 30.66
N ASP A 280 32.75 13.89 30.84
CA ASP A 280 33.91 13.16 31.34
C ASP A 280 34.91 12.95 30.21
N ILE A 281 35.93 13.82 30.12
CA ILE A 281 36.94 13.78 29.05
C ILE A 281 37.65 12.42 28.99
N GLU A 282 38.02 11.83 30.12
CA GLU A 282 38.72 10.54 30.12
C GLU A 282 37.80 9.39 29.68
N ALA A 283 36.51 9.41 30.06
CA ALA A 283 35.55 8.45 29.51
C ALA A 283 35.37 8.63 28.00
N ALA A 284 35.15 9.87 27.54
CA ALA A 284 34.99 10.18 26.12
C ALA A 284 36.21 9.73 25.29
N LEU A 285 37.44 9.93 25.78
CA LEU A 285 38.66 9.46 25.11
C LEU A 285 38.73 7.94 25.01
N ARG A 286 38.45 7.21 26.10
CA ARG A 286 38.46 5.73 26.12
C ARG A 286 37.54 5.12 25.07
N GLU A 287 36.39 5.74 24.82
CA GLU A 287 35.43 5.29 23.81
C GLU A 287 35.78 5.74 22.39
N LEU A 288 36.05 7.03 22.22
CA LEU A 288 36.00 7.67 20.91
C LEU A 288 37.27 7.46 20.10
N VAL A 289 38.44 7.35 20.75
CA VAL A 289 39.71 7.10 20.06
C VAL A 289 39.65 5.75 19.36
N GLY A 290 39.24 4.71 20.08
CA GLY A 290 39.05 3.38 19.50
C GLY A 290 37.97 3.33 18.43
N LEU A 291 36.81 3.95 18.66
CA LEU A 291 35.73 4.03 17.68
C LEU A 291 36.14 4.77 16.39
N LYS A 292 37.03 5.77 16.48
CA LYS A 292 37.60 6.48 15.33
C LYS A 292 38.57 5.61 14.53
N TRP A 293 39.50 4.94 15.21
CA TRP A 293 40.60 4.24 14.55
C TRP A 293 40.29 2.79 14.19
N ARG A 294 39.21 2.20 14.75
CA ARG A 294 38.71 0.86 14.42
C ARG A 294 38.65 0.64 12.90
N HIS A 295 39.34 -0.39 12.43
CA HIS A 295 39.49 -0.73 11.02
C HIS A 295 39.92 0.46 10.13
N ALA A 296 40.86 1.26 10.61
CA ALA A 296 41.33 2.49 9.96
C ALA A 296 40.21 3.51 9.66
N GLY A 297 39.18 3.56 10.52
CA GLY A 297 38.04 4.47 10.37
C GLY A 297 37.03 4.06 9.29
N GLN A 298 37.02 2.79 8.88
CA GLN A 298 36.17 2.26 7.81
C GLN A 298 34.87 1.61 8.35
N ALA A 299 34.27 2.14 9.41
CA ALA A 299 32.94 1.73 9.88
C ALA A 299 31.91 2.84 9.63
N CYS A 300 30.68 2.47 9.24
CA CYS A 300 29.61 3.45 8.99
C CYS A 300 29.17 4.20 10.26
N VAL A 301 29.35 3.60 11.44
CA VAL A 301 29.06 4.21 12.76
C VAL A 301 30.24 4.99 13.34
N THR A 302 31.43 4.96 12.70
CA THR A 302 32.60 5.69 13.17
C THR A 302 32.32 7.20 13.21
N VAL A 303 32.74 7.86 14.30
CA VAL A 303 32.69 9.32 14.41
C VAL A 303 33.59 9.95 13.35
N ASN A 304 33.05 10.88 12.58
CA ASN A 304 33.81 11.67 11.62
C ASN A 304 33.95 13.13 12.05
N ARG A 305 32.90 13.67 12.69
CA ARG A 305 32.80 15.08 13.10
C ARG A 305 32.78 15.19 14.63
N PHE A 306 33.90 15.59 15.22
CA PHE A 306 34.01 15.88 16.65
C PHE A 306 33.61 17.32 16.90
N LEU A 307 32.41 17.54 17.42
CA LEU A 307 31.92 18.85 17.85
C LEU A 307 32.29 18.99 19.33
N VAL A 308 33.22 19.88 19.66
CA VAL A 308 33.72 20.03 21.03
C VAL A 308 33.50 21.45 21.54
N GLN A 309 32.94 21.58 22.74
CA GLN A 309 32.62 22.87 23.33
C GLN A 309 33.89 23.67 23.65
N SER A 310 33.82 24.98 23.48
CA SER A 310 34.95 25.91 23.56
C SER A 310 35.76 25.80 24.87
N GLY A 311 35.11 25.55 26.01
CA GLY A 311 35.77 25.42 27.32
C GLY A 311 36.61 24.16 27.51
N VAL A 312 36.39 23.11 26.70
CA VAL A 312 37.14 21.83 26.76
C VAL A 312 37.88 21.47 25.47
N TYR A 313 37.68 22.21 24.38
CA TYR A 313 38.22 21.93 23.04
C TYR A 313 39.72 21.62 23.03
N ASP A 314 40.58 22.53 23.49
CA ASP A 314 42.04 22.38 23.36
C ASP A 314 42.56 21.21 24.21
N LYS A 315 41.99 21.00 25.41
CA LYS A 315 42.31 19.89 26.30
C LYS A 315 41.90 18.55 25.71
N PHE A 316 40.68 18.44 25.15
CA PHE A 316 40.22 17.21 24.53
C PHE A 316 41.05 16.88 23.28
N LEU A 317 41.29 17.87 22.42
CA LEU A 317 42.08 17.72 21.20
C LEU A 317 43.51 17.23 21.53
N GLN A 318 44.20 17.86 22.48
CA GLN A 318 45.55 17.45 22.89
C GLN A 318 45.57 15.99 23.36
N ARG A 319 44.67 15.61 24.27
CA ARG A 319 44.62 14.23 24.78
C ARG A 319 44.22 13.22 23.70
N PHE A 320 43.37 13.60 22.74
CA PHE A 320 43.03 12.75 21.60
C PHE A 320 44.24 12.49 20.69
N VAL A 321 45.13 13.49 20.51
CA VAL A 321 46.43 13.31 19.82
C VAL A 321 47.34 12.36 20.58
N GLU A 322 47.48 12.53 21.90
CA GLU A 322 48.32 11.68 22.76
C GLU A 322 47.88 10.20 22.74
N GLU A 323 46.57 9.94 22.78
CA GLU A 323 46.02 8.58 22.65
C GLU A 323 46.17 8.02 21.23
N THR A 324 46.02 8.85 20.20
CA THR A 324 46.21 8.47 18.79
C THR A 324 47.66 8.08 18.48
N ALA A 325 48.63 8.74 19.12
CA ALA A 325 50.07 8.44 18.95
C ALA A 325 50.48 7.02 19.42
N LYS A 326 49.59 6.29 20.12
CA LYS A 326 49.82 4.91 20.58
C LYS A 326 49.53 3.86 19.50
N TYR A 327 48.96 4.24 18.36
CA TYR A 327 48.61 3.30 17.29
C TYR A 327 49.84 2.91 16.46
N VAL A 328 50.01 1.60 16.25
CA VAL A 328 51.11 1.01 15.50
C VAL A 328 50.59 0.60 14.12
N ILE A 329 51.01 1.34 13.09
CA ILE A 329 50.65 1.08 11.70
C ILE A 329 51.47 -0.10 11.17
N GLY A 330 50.81 -1.12 10.65
CA GLY A 330 51.47 -2.31 10.14
C GLY A 330 50.52 -3.26 9.41
N HIS A 331 51.09 -4.28 8.75
CA HIS A 331 50.31 -5.32 8.12
C HIS A 331 49.43 -6.04 9.16
N GLY A 332 48.13 -6.23 8.91
CA GLY A 332 47.18 -6.71 9.93
C GLY A 332 47.53 -8.06 10.60
N ALA A 333 48.26 -8.93 9.88
CA ALA A 333 48.77 -10.21 10.40
C ALA A 333 50.10 -10.11 11.20
N ALA A 334 50.71 -8.93 11.32
CA ALA A 334 51.96 -8.73 12.05
C ALA A 334 51.69 -8.45 13.55
N GLU A 335 52.45 -9.11 14.41
CA GLU A 335 52.35 -8.96 15.86
C GLU A 335 52.55 -7.49 16.30
N GLY A 336 51.75 -7.03 17.26
CA GLY A 336 51.80 -5.66 17.77
C GLY A 336 51.16 -4.59 16.88
N THR A 337 50.68 -4.94 15.68
CA THR A 337 49.94 -4.00 14.82
C THR A 337 48.57 -3.67 15.44
N THR A 338 48.26 -2.38 15.57
CA THR A 338 46.96 -1.89 16.06
C THR A 338 46.22 -1.01 15.04
N LEU A 339 46.86 -0.66 13.92
CA LEU A 339 46.22 -0.02 12.76
C LEU A 339 46.65 -0.71 11.46
N GLY A 340 45.68 -1.27 10.74
CA GLY A 340 45.91 -1.86 9.41
C GLY A 340 45.93 -0.82 8.28
N PRO A 341 46.11 -1.26 7.03
CA PRO A 341 45.83 -0.45 5.84
C PRO A 341 44.31 -0.17 5.73
N VAL A 342 43.95 0.81 4.89
CA VAL A 342 42.59 0.87 4.34
C VAL A 342 42.39 -0.29 3.36
N THR A 343 41.15 -0.79 3.22
CA THR A 343 40.91 -2.04 2.49
C THR A 343 41.05 -1.87 0.97
N LYS A 344 40.89 -0.64 0.47
CA LYS A 344 40.90 -0.34 -0.97
C LYS A 344 41.77 0.88 -1.29
N PRO A 345 42.44 0.93 -2.45
CA PRO A 345 43.37 2.01 -2.78
C PRO A 345 42.69 3.38 -2.91
N GLU A 346 41.43 3.43 -3.37
CA GLU A 346 40.71 4.70 -3.56
C GLU A 346 40.33 5.38 -2.23
N SER A 347 40.43 4.65 -1.10
CA SER A 347 40.31 5.25 0.23
C SER A 347 41.51 6.16 0.56
N LEU A 348 42.69 5.92 -0.04
CA LEU A 348 43.86 6.80 0.08
C LEU A 348 43.62 8.10 -0.69
N ASP A 349 43.18 7.99 -1.96
CA ASP A 349 42.89 9.15 -2.81
C ASP A 349 41.74 9.99 -2.21
N ARG A 350 40.76 9.33 -1.58
CA ARG A 350 39.70 9.98 -0.82
C ARG A 350 40.27 10.74 0.39
N ALA A 351 41.17 10.14 1.16
CA ALA A 351 41.75 10.77 2.34
C ALA A 351 42.47 12.08 1.96
N GLU A 352 43.36 12.01 0.96
CA GLU A 352 44.09 13.17 0.46
C GLU A 352 43.17 14.28 -0.07
N ARG A 353 42.12 13.92 -0.83
CA ARG A 353 41.12 14.89 -1.31
C ARG A 353 40.41 15.61 -0.16
N LEU A 354 39.97 14.86 0.85
CA LEU A 354 39.24 15.41 2.00
C LEU A 354 40.13 16.31 2.87
N ILE A 355 41.38 15.91 3.12
CA ILE A 355 42.37 16.71 3.85
C ILE A 355 42.70 18.00 3.08
N LYS A 356 42.94 17.90 1.76
CA LYS A 356 43.26 19.05 0.90
C LYS A 356 42.12 20.07 0.86
N ASP A 357 40.87 19.62 0.75
CA ASP A 357 39.70 20.50 0.84
C ASP A 357 39.65 21.23 2.18
N ALA A 358 39.70 20.49 3.29
CA ALA A 358 39.65 21.04 4.64
C ALA A 358 40.75 22.09 4.88
N VAL A 359 42.01 21.79 4.52
CA VAL A 359 43.13 22.71 4.66
C VAL A 359 42.99 23.94 3.76
N SER A 360 42.49 23.78 2.53
CA SER A 360 42.24 24.92 1.62
C SER A 360 41.18 25.89 2.15
N LYS A 361 40.35 25.44 3.10
CA LYS A 361 39.30 26.22 3.77
C LYS A 361 39.63 26.55 5.24
N GLY A 362 40.90 26.46 5.62
CA GLY A 362 41.43 26.97 6.88
C GLY A 362 41.63 25.94 8.00
N ALA A 363 41.28 24.66 7.79
CA ALA A 363 41.55 23.63 8.78
C ALA A 363 43.06 23.37 8.94
N ARG A 364 43.48 23.05 10.15
CA ARG A 364 44.88 22.80 10.52
C ARG A 364 45.13 21.32 10.73
N ILE A 365 46.13 20.77 10.03
CA ILE A 365 46.64 19.42 10.33
C ILE A 365 47.37 19.47 11.68
N VAL A 366 46.93 18.66 12.64
CA VAL A 366 47.54 18.54 13.98
C VAL A 366 48.54 17.37 14.02
N THR A 367 48.21 16.27 13.35
CA THR A 367 49.11 15.13 13.12
C THR A 367 48.66 14.34 11.89
N GLY A 368 49.57 13.53 11.33
CA GLY A 368 49.35 12.71 10.15
C GLY A 368 49.26 13.51 8.85
N GLY A 369 48.43 13.01 7.93
CA GLY A 369 48.14 13.64 6.64
C GLY A 369 48.70 12.92 5.41
N ASN A 370 49.51 11.88 5.59
CA ASN A 370 50.27 11.25 4.50
C ASN A 370 49.96 9.76 4.31
N ARG A 371 50.19 9.26 3.08
CA ARG A 371 50.39 7.82 2.84
C ARG A 371 51.69 7.37 3.49
N VAL A 372 51.73 6.16 4.01
CA VAL A 372 52.95 5.56 4.60
C VAL A 372 53.23 4.18 4.03
N SER A 373 54.44 3.67 4.25
CA SER A 373 54.84 2.32 3.90
C SER A 373 55.55 1.69 5.10
N PRO A 374 54.81 1.06 6.03
CA PRO A 374 55.41 0.41 7.18
C PRO A 374 56.26 -0.79 6.74
N LYS A 375 57.25 -1.15 7.56
CA LYS A 375 58.16 -2.29 7.29
C LYS A 375 57.37 -3.60 7.22
N GLY A 376 57.51 -4.33 6.11
CA GLY A 376 56.72 -5.53 5.81
C GLY A 376 55.32 -5.26 5.24
N GLY A 377 54.98 -3.99 4.97
CA GLY A 377 53.77 -3.55 4.28
C GLY A 377 54.09 -2.81 2.97
N GLU A 378 55.23 -3.09 2.35
CA GLU A 378 55.70 -2.39 1.16
C GLU A 378 54.72 -2.57 -0.02
N GLY A 379 54.12 -1.46 -0.45
CA GLY A 379 53.12 -1.41 -1.52
C GLY A 379 51.67 -1.53 -1.07
N GLY A 380 51.40 -1.83 0.21
CA GLY A 380 50.05 -1.87 0.78
C GLY A 380 49.42 -0.49 0.98
N TYR A 381 48.12 -0.46 1.32
CA TYR A 381 47.32 0.76 1.32
C TYR A 381 47.30 1.47 2.69
N PHE A 382 48.44 1.98 3.15
CA PHE A 382 48.53 2.60 4.48
C PHE A 382 48.43 4.13 4.47
N PHE A 383 47.78 4.69 5.49
CA PHE A 383 47.61 6.13 5.70
C PHE A 383 47.73 6.46 7.19
N GLU A 384 48.31 7.62 7.52
CA GLU A 384 48.48 8.06 8.92
C GLU A 384 47.14 8.44 9.57
N PRO A 385 46.89 8.08 10.85
CA PRO A 385 45.85 8.70 11.67
C PRO A 385 45.96 10.21 11.63
N THR A 386 45.04 10.85 10.91
CA THR A 386 45.10 12.28 10.62
C THR A 386 44.10 13.02 11.48
N ILE A 387 44.56 14.01 12.23
CA ILE A 387 43.71 14.87 13.06
C ILE A 387 43.70 16.26 12.44
N LEU A 388 42.51 16.72 12.05
CA LEU A 388 42.25 18.05 11.54
C LEU A 388 41.53 18.86 12.62
N ALA A 389 42.09 20.01 12.98
CA ALA A 389 41.49 20.97 13.89
C ALA A 389 41.00 22.21 13.15
N ASP A 390 40.19 22.99 13.84
CA ASP A 390 39.75 24.32 13.43
C ASP A 390 38.90 24.24 12.13
N MET A 391 38.09 23.18 12.04
CA MET A 391 37.27 22.82 10.88
C MET A 391 36.11 23.78 10.64
N SER A 392 35.91 24.16 9.38
CA SER A 392 34.72 24.85 8.89
C SER A 392 33.60 23.86 8.53
N HIS A 393 32.34 24.24 8.78
CA HIS A 393 31.17 23.47 8.33
C HIS A 393 31.07 23.38 6.81
N ASP A 394 31.53 24.40 6.06
CA ASP A 394 31.69 24.29 4.60
C ASP A 394 32.96 23.49 4.25
N THR A 395 32.99 22.19 4.53
CA THR A 395 34.05 21.27 4.07
C THR A 395 33.44 19.97 3.57
N LEU A 396 34.11 19.27 2.66
CA LEU A 396 33.63 17.98 2.13
C LEU A 396 33.46 16.95 3.25
N ILE A 397 34.28 17.01 4.31
CA ILE A 397 34.15 16.15 5.50
C ILE A 397 32.84 16.39 6.26
N SER A 398 32.24 17.59 6.20
CA SER A 398 30.93 17.86 6.79
C SER A 398 29.78 17.17 6.04
N CYS A 399 29.95 16.91 4.74
CA CYS A 399 28.89 16.45 3.84
C CYS A 399 29.07 15.01 3.34
N GLU A 400 30.30 14.49 3.32
CA GLU A 400 30.66 13.16 2.83
C GLU A 400 31.19 12.23 3.94
N GLU A 401 30.96 10.93 3.80
CA GLU A 401 31.48 9.90 4.69
C GLU A 401 32.98 9.64 4.44
N CYS A 402 33.82 9.82 5.46
CA CYS A 402 35.28 9.77 5.33
C CYS A 402 35.79 8.39 4.88
N PHE A 403 35.43 7.33 5.61
CA PHE A 403 35.87 5.94 5.35
C PHE A 403 37.40 5.80 5.18
N ALA A 404 38.12 6.56 5.99
CA ALA A 404 39.57 6.70 6.03
C ALA A 404 39.98 7.17 7.45
N PRO A 405 41.25 7.03 7.85
CA PRO A 405 41.69 7.42 9.19
C PRO A 405 41.87 8.95 9.30
N ILE A 406 40.76 9.67 9.31
CA ILE A 406 40.67 11.13 9.52
C ILE A 406 39.70 11.45 10.66
N ALA A 407 40.12 12.27 11.62
CA ALA A 407 39.29 12.85 12.66
C ALA A 407 39.20 14.38 12.48
N ALA A 408 38.00 14.92 12.34
CA ALA A 408 37.78 16.35 12.11
C ALA A 408 37.14 17.03 13.32
N PHE A 409 37.80 18.04 13.87
CA PHE A 409 37.43 18.76 15.09
C PHE A 409 36.88 20.16 14.79
N TYR A 410 35.66 20.40 15.27
CA TYR A 410 34.90 21.64 15.16
C TYR A 410 34.68 22.19 16.56
N LYS A 411 34.79 23.52 16.72
CA LYS A 411 34.51 24.21 17.99
C LYS A 411 33.07 24.73 17.97
N PHE A 412 32.36 24.64 19.10
CA PHE A 412 31.05 25.26 19.28
C PHE A 412 30.98 25.98 20.64
N GLU A 413 30.09 26.98 20.75
CA GLU A 413 29.84 27.70 22.00
C GLU A 413 28.56 27.23 22.70
N THR A 414 27.50 26.95 21.93
CA THR A 414 26.16 26.64 22.49
C THR A 414 25.60 25.27 22.10
N GLU A 415 24.75 24.72 22.97
CA GLU A 415 24.03 23.46 22.72
C GLU A 415 23.18 23.50 21.44
N LYS A 416 22.53 24.63 21.17
CA LYS A 416 21.71 24.82 19.96
C LYS A 416 22.56 24.76 18.68
N GLU A 417 23.71 25.42 18.69
CA GLU A 417 24.68 25.42 17.60
C GLU A 417 25.23 24.00 17.35
N ALA A 418 25.61 23.29 18.41
CA ALA A 418 26.11 21.91 18.31
C ALA A 418 25.07 20.95 17.70
N VAL A 419 23.80 21.04 18.13
CA VAL A 419 22.70 20.24 17.56
C VAL A 419 22.45 20.60 16.09
N GLN A 420 22.45 21.90 15.75
CA GLN A 420 22.27 22.34 14.37
C GLN A 420 23.40 21.81 13.47
N ALA A 421 24.66 21.96 13.90
CA ALA A 421 25.83 21.42 13.20
C ALA A 421 25.82 19.88 13.09
N ALA A 422 25.36 19.18 14.13
CA ALA A 422 25.23 17.73 14.11
C ALA A 422 24.22 17.25 13.06
N ASN A 423 23.06 17.91 12.98
CA ASN A 423 21.96 17.55 12.10
C ASN A 423 22.11 18.03 10.65
N ASP A 424 22.97 19.04 10.40
CA ASP A 424 23.27 19.59 9.07
C ASP A 424 24.09 18.61 8.22
N THR A 425 23.42 17.54 7.82
CA THR A 425 23.92 16.48 6.94
C THR A 425 22.73 15.69 6.37
N PRO A 426 22.81 15.22 5.12
CA PRO A 426 21.79 14.34 4.55
C PRO A 426 21.77 12.93 5.20
N MET A 427 22.78 12.59 6.00
CA MET A 427 22.90 11.30 6.68
C MET A 427 22.31 11.34 8.10
N GLY A 428 21.98 10.18 8.66
CA GLY A 428 21.36 10.04 9.97
C GLY A 428 21.50 8.62 10.51
N LEU A 429 22.72 8.06 10.50
CA LEU A 429 22.97 6.70 10.97
C LEU A 429 23.15 6.65 12.49
N ALA A 430 24.30 7.08 12.99
CA ALA A 430 24.61 7.19 14.42
C ALA A 430 24.96 8.63 14.81
N SER A 431 24.71 8.98 16.08
CA SER A 431 25.13 10.23 16.70
C SER A 431 25.53 9.98 18.16
N TYR A 432 26.51 10.72 18.65
CA TYR A 432 27.08 10.52 19.99
C TYR A 432 27.05 11.85 20.77
N ALA A 433 26.81 11.80 22.09
CA ALA A 433 27.00 12.98 22.94
C ALA A 433 27.52 12.61 24.34
N PHE A 434 28.45 13.43 24.86
CA PHE A 434 29.05 13.30 26.19
C PHE A 434 28.73 14.54 27.03
N THR A 435 28.05 14.33 28.16
CA THR A 435 27.62 15.38 29.10
C THR A 435 27.16 14.75 30.43
N LYS A 436 27.36 15.43 31.55
CA LYS A 436 26.86 15.00 32.88
C LYS A 436 25.48 15.57 33.22
N ASN A 437 24.98 16.53 32.45
CA ASN A 437 23.66 17.13 32.62
C ASN A 437 22.52 16.21 32.13
N ALA A 438 21.65 15.78 33.05
CA ALA A 438 20.53 14.88 32.76
C ALA A 438 19.46 15.50 31.85
N ASP A 439 19.18 16.79 31.98
CA ASP A 439 18.19 17.47 31.12
C ASP A 439 18.71 17.59 29.68
N ARG A 440 20.03 17.79 29.51
CA ARG A 440 20.70 17.80 28.21
C ARG A 440 20.68 16.42 27.58
N ILE A 441 20.90 15.35 28.34
CA ILE A 441 20.76 13.95 27.89
C ILE A 441 19.42 13.74 27.17
N TRP A 442 18.30 14.15 27.78
CA TRP A 442 16.98 14.06 27.15
C TRP A 442 16.86 14.91 25.90
N ARG A 443 17.31 16.18 25.94
CA ARG A 443 17.31 17.03 24.74
C ARG A 443 18.17 16.49 23.61
N MET A 444 19.27 15.78 23.88
CA MET A 444 20.08 15.15 22.84
C MET A 444 19.35 13.94 22.21
N LEU A 445 18.63 13.14 23.00
CA LEU A 445 17.80 12.03 22.47
C LEU A 445 16.68 12.54 21.54
N GLU A 446 16.07 13.67 21.88
CA GLU A 446 14.93 14.22 21.12
C GLU A 446 15.35 15.03 19.90
N ASN A 447 16.50 15.73 19.95
CA ASN A 447 16.87 16.69 18.91
C ASN A 447 18.00 16.24 17.97
N LEU A 448 18.70 15.13 18.23
CA LEU A 448 19.70 14.60 17.28
C LEU A 448 19.04 13.71 16.22
N GLU A 449 19.19 14.08 14.95
CA GLU A 449 18.53 13.40 13.82
C GLU A 449 19.32 12.19 13.31
N ALA A 450 19.47 11.18 14.16
CA ALA A 450 20.09 9.89 13.81
C ALA A 450 19.21 8.70 14.22
N GLY A 451 19.34 7.58 13.49
CA GLY A 451 18.61 6.35 13.79
C GLY A 451 19.11 5.62 15.04
N MET A 452 20.33 5.92 15.49
CA MET A 452 20.96 5.44 16.72
C MET A 452 21.61 6.63 17.44
N ILE A 453 21.35 6.79 18.73
CA ILE A 453 21.92 7.86 19.56
C ILE A 453 22.57 7.22 20.80
N ALA A 454 23.87 7.46 20.98
CA ALA A 454 24.64 6.94 22.10
C ALA A 454 25.07 8.09 23.03
N LEU A 455 24.83 7.93 24.33
CA LEU A 455 25.08 8.97 25.34
C LEU A 455 26.09 8.50 26.38
N ASN A 456 27.13 9.30 26.59
CA ASN A 456 28.27 8.99 27.46
C ASN A 456 28.98 7.65 27.16
N THR A 457 28.76 7.10 25.96
CA THR A 457 29.44 5.94 25.42
C THR A 457 29.70 6.14 23.94
N GLY A 458 30.80 5.58 23.45
CA GLY A 458 30.95 5.16 22.06
C GLY A 458 30.92 3.64 22.02
N ASP A 459 30.80 3.05 20.84
CA ASP A 459 30.58 1.60 20.70
C ASP A 459 31.86 0.74 20.95
N TYR A 460 32.88 1.27 21.65
CA TYR A 460 34.24 0.71 21.69
C TYR A 460 34.62 0.01 23.01
N SER A 461 34.32 0.55 24.19
CA SER A 461 34.60 -0.19 25.43
C SER A 461 33.73 -1.44 25.57
N ALA A 462 32.48 -1.39 25.10
CA ALA A 462 31.64 -2.57 24.93
C ALA A 462 32.30 -3.62 24.01
N TRP A 463 33.02 -3.18 22.96
CA TRP A 463 33.76 -4.08 22.07
C TRP A 463 35.00 -4.69 22.74
N ILE A 464 35.75 -3.94 23.56
CA ILE A 464 36.87 -4.48 24.36
C ILE A 464 36.37 -5.41 25.48
N LEU A 465 35.29 -5.06 26.16
CA LEU A 465 34.72 -5.87 27.25
C LEU A 465 34.15 -7.18 26.71
N MET A 466 33.59 -7.20 25.49
CA MET A 466 33.25 -8.43 24.77
C MET A 466 34.45 -9.35 24.46
N MET A 467 35.70 -8.87 24.52
CA MET A 467 36.89 -9.73 24.39
C MET A 467 37.33 -10.34 25.74
N CYS A 468 36.78 -9.87 26.87
CA CYS A 468 37.29 -10.15 28.21
C CYS A 468 36.25 -10.64 29.23
N ALA A 469 34.94 -10.54 28.95
CA ALA A 469 33.87 -10.87 29.89
C ALA A 469 32.70 -11.61 29.23
N ASP A 470 32.08 -12.53 29.98
CA ASP A 470 30.81 -13.20 29.62
C ASP A 470 29.57 -12.27 29.71
N GLU A 471 29.76 -11.00 30.07
CA GLU A 471 28.69 -10.01 30.26
C GLU A 471 28.52 -9.08 29.05
N ILE A 472 27.34 -9.15 28.42
CA ILE A 472 26.94 -8.25 27.33
C ILE A 472 26.54 -6.90 27.93
N LEU A 473 27.45 -5.93 27.89
CA LEU A 473 27.13 -4.53 28.20
C LEU A 473 26.53 -3.84 26.97
N GLY A 474 25.38 -3.20 27.17
CA GLY A 474 24.54 -2.67 26.10
C GLY A 474 25.27 -1.67 25.20
N ASN A 475 25.21 -1.91 23.90
CA ASN A 475 25.90 -1.16 22.87
C ASN A 475 24.88 -0.55 21.88
N SER A 476 25.16 0.59 21.25
CA SER A 476 24.26 1.11 20.19
C SER A 476 24.26 0.19 18.95
N SER A 477 25.36 -0.54 18.75
CA SER A 477 25.46 -1.66 17.79
C SER A 477 25.01 -3.05 18.30
N ALA A 478 24.36 -3.18 19.46
CA ALA A 478 24.06 -4.50 20.06
C ALA A 478 23.00 -5.31 19.29
N ALA A 479 22.99 -6.64 19.49
CA ALA A 479 22.09 -7.56 18.78
C ALA A 479 20.62 -7.45 19.20
N GLU A 480 20.36 -7.00 20.42
CA GLU A 480 19.04 -6.71 20.99
C GLU A 480 18.47 -5.33 20.59
N SER A 481 19.34 -4.42 20.14
CA SER A 481 19.02 -3.02 19.82
C SER A 481 18.67 -2.84 18.34
N PRO A 482 17.68 -1.99 17.98
CA PRO A 482 17.37 -1.66 16.59
C PRO A 482 18.49 -0.94 15.83
N PHE A 483 19.45 -1.69 15.27
CA PHE A 483 20.48 -1.11 14.41
C PHE A 483 19.86 -0.55 13.12
N GLY A 484 20.07 0.73 12.85
CA GLY A 484 19.97 1.28 11.49
C GLY A 484 19.64 2.77 11.41
N GLY A 485 19.75 3.36 10.22
CA GLY A 485 19.65 4.81 10.00
C GLY A 485 18.25 5.40 9.82
N ILE A 486 18.24 6.72 9.62
CA ILE A 486 17.16 7.54 9.03
C ILE A 486 17.75 8.44 7.92
N LYS A 487 16.95 9.34 7.32
CA LYS A 487 17.36 10.21 6.20
C LYS A 487 17.98 9.37 5.05
N MET A 488 19.09 9.82 4.45
CA MET A 488 19.81 9.11 3.40
C MET A 488 20.73 7.98 3.92
N SER A 489 20.73 7.71 5.23
CA SER A 489 21.39 6.53 5.82
C SER A 489 20.54 5.25 5.71
N GLY A 490 19.33 5.32 5.15
CA GLY A 490 18.54 4.16 4.75
C GLY A 490 17.24 3.99 5.52
N TYR A 491 16.68 2.77 5.47
CA TYR A 491 15.39 2.44 6.08
C TYR A 491 15.28 0.94 6.38
N GLY A 492 14.40 0.62 7.33
CA GLY A 492 14.41 -0.67 8.02
C GLY A 492 15.37 -0.65 9.21
N LYS A 493 15.61 -1.83 9.79
CA LYS A 493 16.58 -2.09 10.87
C LYS A 493 17.13 -3.51 10.71
N GLU A 494 18.29 -3.79 11.31
CA GLU A 494 18.99 -5.09 11.16
C GLU A 494 19.33 -5.84 12.46
N ALA A 495 18.99 -5.31 13.63
CA ALA A 495 19.11 -6.01 14.92
C ALA A 495 17.89 -5.75 15.84
N GLY A 496 17.72 -6.57 16.88
CA GLY A 496 16.66 -6.44 17.88
C GLY A 496 15.37 -7.23 17.61
N LYS A 497 14.45 -7.13 18.57
CA LYS A 497 13.28 -8.00 18.74
C LYS A 497 12.30 -8.01 17.56
N ASP A 498 12.10 -6.87 16.91
CA ASP A 498 11.12 -6.72 15.81
C ASP A 498 11.77 -6.68 14.41
N VAL A 499 13.08 -6.93 14.29
CA VAL A 499 13.77 -6.83 12.98
C VAL A 499 13.50 -7.98 12.03
N ALA A 500 13.30 -9.19 12.55
CA ALA A 500 12.80 -10.30 11.75
C ALA A 500 11.34 -10.09 11.30
N ILE A 501 10.68 -9.04 11.80
CA ILE A 501 9.21 -8.89 11.80
C ILE A 501 8.81 -7.41 11.68
N ILE A 502 8.95 -6.82 10.49
CA ILE A 502 8.29 -5.52 10.21
C ILE A 502 6.77 -5.76 10.14
N PRO A 503 5.94 -5.25 11.08
CA PRO A 503 4.50 -5.20 10.89
C PRO A 503 4.21 -4.33 9.67
N VAL A 504 3.32 -4.80 8.80
CA VAL A 504 2.92 -4.03 7.60
C VAL A 504 2.24 -2.75 8.09
N SER A 505 2.71 -1.58 7.64
CA SER A 505 2.03 -0.33 7.93
C SER A 505 0.62 -0.38 7.38
N TRP A 506 -0.32 0.30 8.01
CA TRP A 506 -1.68 0.42 7.46
C TRP A 506 -1.66 1.07 6.06
N SER A 507 -0.58 1.79 5.71
CA SER A 507 -0.33 2.43 4.41
C SER A 507 0.19 1.53 3.27
N ASP A 508 0.28 0.21 3.46
CA ASP A 508 0.88 -0.71 2.48
C ASP A 508 -0.10 -1.80 1.96
N GLN A 509 -1.41 -1.54 1.92
CA GLN A 509 -2.38 -2.40 1.21
C GLN A 509 -3.55 -1.63 0.58
N PRO A 510 -3.59 -1.49 -0.75
CA PRO A 510 -4.84 -1.36 -1.49
C PRO A 510 -5.59 -2.70 -1.51
N ASN A 511 -6.93 -2.67 -1.42
CA ASN A 511 -7.79 -3.27 -2.44
C ASN A 511 -9.26 -2.81 -2.29
N PRO A 512 -9.99 -2.60 -3.40
CA PRO A 512 -11.44 -2.44 -3.34
C PRO A 512 -12.08 -3.74 -2.85
N ILE A 513 -13.27 -3.65 -2.25
CA ILE A 513 -14.05 -4.80 -1.74
C ILE A 513 -14.19 -5.85 -2.86
N PRO A 514 -13.50 -7.01 -2.82
CA PRO A 514 -13.45 -7.93 -3.97
C PRO A 514 -14.76 -8.72 -4.17
N ASN A 515 -15.62 -8.69 -3.15
CA ASN A 515 -16.58 -9.76 -2.87
C ASN A 515 -18.05 -9.36 -3.04
N LEU A 516 -18.31 -8.12 -3.46
CA LEU A 516 -19.66 -7.68 -3.83
C LEU A 516 -19.81 -7.90 -5.34
N ARG A 517 -20.73 -8.78 -5.75
CA ARG A 517 -21.06 -9.00 -7.18
C ARG A 517 -22.43 -8.38 -7.48
N THR A 518 -22.51 -7.55 -8.51
CA THR A 518 -23.77 -7.07 -9.07
C THR A 518 -24.36 -8.11 -10.02
N ARG A 519 -25.69 -8.07 -10.22
CA ARG A 519 -26.39 -8.93 -11.16
C ARG A 519 -27.12 -8.11 -12.19
N THR A 520 -27.14 -8.60 -13.42
CA THR A 520 -27.83 -7.95 -14.53
C THR A 520 -28.50 -9.01 -15.39
N PHE A 521 -29.73 -8.74 -15.80
CA PHE A 521 -30.53 -9.60 -16.66
C PHE A 521 -30.82 -8.87 -17.96
N PHE A 522 -30.70 -9.58 -19.07
CA PHE A 522 -31.07 -9.13 -20.41
C PHE A 522 -32.07 -10.12 -20.98
N ILE A 523 -33.14 -9.61 -21.59
CA ILE A 523 -34.25 -10.41 -22.14
C ILE A 523 -34.38 -10.01 -23.61
N THR A 524 -34.36 -10.98 -24.51
CA THR A 524 -34.48 -10.80 -25.96
C THR A 524 -35.63 -11.61 -26.51
N ASP A 525 -36.31 -11.05 -27.50
CA ASP A 525 -37.40 -11.62 -28.32
C ASP A 525 -36.90 -12.53 -29.46
N HIS A 526 -35.59 -12.76 -29.52
CA HIS A 526 -34.93 -13.63 -30.48
C HIS A 526 -33.97 -14.60 -29.77
N PRO A 527 -33.82 -15.85 -30.27
CA PRO A 527 -32.86 -16.81 -29.74
C PRO A 527 -31.42 -16.36 -30.07
N LEU A 528 -30.55 -16.34 -29.06
CA LEU A 528 -29.16 -15.92 -29.22
C LEU A 528 -28.24 -17.10 -29.57
N ASP A 529 -27.41 -16.93 -30.61
CA ASP A 529 -26.35 -17.89 -30.95
C ASP A 529 -25.26 -17.85 -29.87
N GLU A 530 -25.13 -18.96 -29.15
CA GLU A 530 -24.25 -19.07 -28.00
C GLU A 530 -22.75 -18.98 -28.34
N GLN A 531 -22.35 -19.39 -29.56
CA GLN A 531 -20.94 -19.41 -29.94
C GLN A 531 -20.47 -18.03 -30.40
N ILE A 532 -21.30 -17.32 -31.16
CA ILE A 532 -21.09 -15.90 -31.51
C ILE A 532 -21.04 -15.06 -30.22
N LEU A 533 -21.91 -15.36 -29.26
CA LEU A 533 -22.01 -14.66 -27.97
C LEU A 533 -20.75 -14.82 -27.11
N LYS A 534 -20.27 -16.05 -26.93
CA LYS A 534 -19.00 -16.35 -26.24
C LYS A 534 -17.81 -15.68 -26.93
N ASN A 535 -17.73 -15.78 -28.25
CA ASN A 535 -16.62 -15.21 -29.03
C ASN A 535 -16.59 -13.68 -28.94
N GLY A 536 -17.77 -13.03 -29.03
CA GLY A 536 -17.93 -11.59 -28.90
C GLY A 536 -17.48 -11.09 -27.52
N LEU A 537 -17.91 -11.75 -26.45
CA LEU A 537 -17.48 -11.43 -25.07
C LEU A 537 -15.98 -11.60 -24.85
N ASN A 538 -15.41 -12.72 -25.32
CA ASN A 538 -13.99 -13.02 -25.14
C ASN A 538 -13.14 -11.93 -25.83
N LYS A 539 -13.48 -11.57 -27.08
CA LYS A 539 -12.85 -10.48 -27.82
C LYS A 539 -13.06 -9.12 -27.15
N LEU A 540 -14.26 -8.84 -26.63
CA LEU A 540 -14.58 -7.59 -25.96
C LEU A 540 -13.71 -7.37 -24.72
N ILE A 541 -13.66 -8.38 -23.84
CA ILE A 541 -12.95 -8.29 -22.57
C ILE A 541 -11.44 -8.28 -22.84
N ARG A 542 -10.87 -9.20 -23.63
CA ARG A 542 -9.42 -9.22 -23.88
C ARG A 542 -8.90 -7.95 -24.53
N ASN A 543 -9.56 -7.48 -25.58
CA ASN A 543 -9.02 -6.38 -26.39
C ASN A 543 -9.26 -5.00 -25.77
N TYR A 544 -10.32 -4.85 -24.97
CA TYR A 544 -10.75 -3.54 -24.47
C TYR A 544 -10.84 -3.45 -22.93
N TRP A 545 -10.44 -4.48 -22.17
CA TRP A 545 -10.38 -4.47 -20.70
C TRP A 545 -9.73 -3.22 -20.10
N ARG A 546 -8.62 -2.75 -20.71
CA ARG A 546 -7.93 -1.53 -20.25
C ARG A 546 -8.85 -0.30 -20.21
N LYS A 547 -9.85 -0.25 -21.09
CA LYS A 547 -10.85 0.84 -21.20
C LYS A 547 -12.10 0.61 -20.33
N LEU A 548 -12.26 -0.57 -19.72
CA LEU A 548 -13.44 -0.97 -18.92
C LEU A 548 -13.25 -0.86 -17.41
N GLY A 549 -12.02 -0.74 -16.90
CA GLY A 549 -11.70 -0.93 -15.48
C GLY A 549 -10.85 0.18 -14.84
N ALA A 550 -11.00 1.43 -15.29
CA ALA A 550 -10.17 2.56 -14.88
C ALA A 550 -10.56 3.15 -13.51
N ARG A 551 -9.57 3.61 -12.72
CA ARG A 551 -9.76 4.06 -11.34
C ARG A 551 -9.18 5.44 -11.07
N LEU A 552 -9.87 6.24 -10.24
CA LEU A 552 -9.38 7.51 -9.68
C LEU A 552 -8.75 7.32 -8.28
N PHE A 553 -7.63 7.99 -8.01
CA PHE A 553 -6.91 8.00 -6.73
C PHE A 553 -6.46 9.43 -6.38
N PRO A 554 -6.16 9.79 -5.11
CA PRO A 554 -5.44 11.02 -4.79
C PRO A 554 -4.01 11.00 -5.35
N SER A 555 -3.54 12.14 -5.84
CA SER A 555 -2.11 12.35 -6.17
C SER A 555 -1.33 12.73 -4.90
N HIS A 556 -0.08 12.31 -4.81
CA HIS A 556 0.72 12.50 -3.59
C HIS A 556 1.23 13.95 -3.45
N GLY A 557 0.65 14.70 -2.51
CA GLY A 557 1.17 15.99 -2.04
C GLY A 557 0.21 17.17 -2.17
N ASP A 558 -0.84 17.08 -3.00
CA ASP A 558 -1.90 18.09 -3.10
C ASP A 558 -3.27 17.43 -3.41
N THR A 559 -4.35 18.19 -3.25
CA THR A 559 -5.76 17.77 -3.21
C THR A 559 -6.38 17.28 -4.54
N ARG A 560 -5.55 16.89 -5.52
CA ARG A 560 -5.94 16.47 -6.89
C ARG A 560 -6.09 14.95 -7.02
N LEU A 561 -6.73 14.49 -8.09
CA LEU A 561 -7.01 13.06 -8.36
C LEU A 561 -6.36 12.60 -9.69
N GLU A 562 -5.76 11.40 -9.69
CA GLU A 562 -5.11 10.69 -10.81
C GLU A 562 -5.95 9.51 -11.33
N TYR A 563 -5.89 9.24 -12.65
CA TYR A 563 -6.61 8.14 -13.31
C TYR A 563 -5.67 7.01 -13.75
N ARG A 564 -6.02 5.73 -13.54
CA ARG A 564 -5.18 4.56 -13.88
C ARG A 564 -5.94 3.42 -14.57
N LEU A 565 -5.35 2.83 -15.60
CA LEU A 565 -5.90 1.72 -16.41
C LEU A 565 -5.27 0.35 -16.04
N PRO A 566 -6.03 -0.77 -16.05
CA PRO A 566 -5.50 -2.10 -15.70
C PRO A 566 -4.84 -2.85 -16.89
N HIS A 567 -4.00 -3.85 -16.60
CA HIS A 567 -3.30 -4.69 -17.59
C HIS A 567 -4.22 -5.72 -18.26
N ALA A 568 -4.02 -6.01 -19.55
CA ALA A 568 -4.80 -7.01 -20.29
C ALA A 568 -4.52 -8.46 -19.83
N PHE A 569 -5.49 -9.35 -20.00
CA PHE A 569 -5.43 -10.74 -19.54
C PHE A 569 -4.62 -11.66 -20.46
N PRO A 570 -3.83 -12.61 -19.91
CA PRO A 570 -3.22 -13.71 -20.66
C PRO A 570 -4.26 -14.57 -21.39
N ASP A 571 -3.95 -15.03 -22.61
CA ASP A 571 -4.92 -15.74 -23.48
C ASP A 571 -5.49 -17.04 -22.90
N ASP A 572 -4.76 -17.67 -21.98
CA ASP A 572 -5.14 -18.89 -21.24
C ASP A 572 -5.99 -18.63 -19.98
N TYR A 573 -6.15 -17.37 -19.55
CA TYR A 573 -6.95 -17.02 -18.36
C TYR A 573 -8.46 -17.26 -18.60
N GLU A 574 -9.15 -17.98 -17.70
CA GLU A 574 -10.60 -18.23 -17.80
C GLU A 574 -11.41 -16.98 -17.44
N LEU A 575 -11.83 -16.21 -18.46
CA LEU A 575 -12.55 -14.94 -18.25
C LEU A 575 -13.98 -15.10 -17.74
N PHE A 576 -14.67 -16.17 -18.11
CA PHE A 576 -16.06 -16.37 -17.71
C PHE A 576 -16.46 -17.83 -17.60
N LYS A 577 -17.19 -18.16 -16.53
CA LYS A 577 -17.82 -19.47 -16.38
C LYS A 577 -19.16 -19.42 -17.11
N TRP A 578 -19.30 -20.22 -18.16
CA TRP A 578 -20.48 -20.25 -19.00
C TRP A 578 -21.40 -21.43 -18.69
N SER A 579 -22.70 -21.21 -18.73
CA SER A 579 -23.72 -22.26 -18.76
C SER A 579 -24.90 -21.86 -19.65
N SER A 580 -25.63 -22.82 -20.18
CA SER A 580 -26.87 -22.56 -20.91
C SER A 580 -27.88 -23.67 -20.67
N VAL A 581 -29.16 -23.36 -20.88
CA VAL A 581 -30.27 -24.33 -20.82
C VAL A 581 -31.31 -23.93 -21.85
N SER A 582 -31.96 -24.93 -22.46
CA SER A 582 -33.09 -24.72 -23.36
C SER A 582 -34.39 -25.14 -22.67
N ALA A 583 -35.31 -24.20 -22.50
CA ALA A 583 -36.68 -24.47 -22.12
C ALA A 583 -37.47 -24.96 -23.36
N GLY A 584 -38.23 -26.03 -23.22
CA GLY A 584 -39.10 -26.55 -24.29
C GLY A 584 -40.42 -25.79 -24.45
N TYR A 585 -40.47 -24.54 -23.98
CA TYR A 585 -41.65 -23.68 -23.88
C TYR A 585 -41.24 -22.21 -23.99
N SER A 586 -42.21 -21.30 -24.11
CA SER A 586 -41.99 -19.87 -24.30
C SER A 586 -41.64 -19.12 -23.01
N TYR A 587 -40.94 -17.99 -23.11
CA TYR A 587 -40.64 -17.15 -21.96
C TYR A 587 -41.92 -16.72 -21.23
N GLY A 588 -42.96 -16.38 -21.99
CA GLY A 588 -44.29 -16.03 -21.47
C GLY A 588 -44.94 -17.11 -20.60
N GLU A 589 -44.75 -18.39 -20.94
CA GLU A 589 -45.29 -19.53 -20.17
C GLU A 589 -44.59 -19.76 -18.82
N THR A 590 -43.37 -19.22 -18.63
CA THR A 590 -42.59 -19.39 -17.38
C THR A 590 -43.31 -18.89 -16.12
N TYR A 591 -44.22 -17.92 -16.26
CA TYR A 591 -44.96 -17.28 -15.17
C TYR A 591 -46.40 -16.85 -15.57
N GLU A 592 -46.96 -17.39 -16.66
CA GLU A 592 -48.17 -16.89 -17.33
C GLU A 592 -48.12 -15.40 -17.76
N LEU A 593 -46.91 -14.87 -18.01
CA LEU A 593 -46.69 -13.49 -18.46
C LEU A 593 -47.33 -13.17 -19.81
N SER A 594 -47.56 -14.19 -20.64
CA SER A 594 -48.27 -14.07 -21.92
C SER A 594 -49.74 -13.65 -21.77
N LYS A 595 -50.33 -13.70 -20.55
CA LYS A 595 -51.67 -13.15 -20.25
C LYS A 595 -51.65 -11.69 -19.77
N ILE A 596 -50.48 -11.09 -19.60
CA ILE A 596 -50.27 -9.82 -18.86
C ILE A 596 -49.61 -8.72 -19.71
N LEU A 597 -49.09 -9.07 -20.90
CA LEU A 597 -48.24 -8.18 -21.69
C LEU A 597 -48.56 -8.23 -23.20
N HIS A 598 -49.77 -7.85 -23.64
CA HIS A 598 -49.92 -7.31 -24.99
C HIS A 598 -49.66 -5.78 -25.01
N PRO A 599 -49.12 -5.21 -26.11
CA PRO A 599 -48.86 -3.77 -26.22
C PRO A 599 -50.09 -2.84 -26.08
N GLY A 600 -51.31 -3.39 -26.10
CA GLY A 600 -52.56 -2.67 -25.83
C GLY A 600 -52.99 -2.64 -24.36
N ASP A 601 -52.38 -3.46 -23.50
CA ASP A 601 -52.86 -3.73 -22.13
C ASP A 601 -52.35 -2.72 -21.08
N GLY A 602 -51.67 -1.65 -21.50
CA GLY A 602 -51.26 -0.56 -20.61
C GLY A 602 -50.13 -0.93 -19.63
N VAL A 603 -50.21 -0.41 -18.41
CA VAL A 603 -49.20 -0.58 -17.36
C VAL A 603 -49.38 -1.91 -16.64
N ALA A 604 -48.30 -2.67 -16.44
CA ALA A 604 -48.36 -3.99 -15.82
C ALA A 604 -47.50 -4.10 -14.54
N PHE A 605 -48.06 -4.72 -13.50
CA PHE A 605 -47.33 -5.16 -12.31
C PHE A 605 -46.94 -6.63 -12.42
N LEU A 606 -45.67 -6.94 -12.19
CA LEU A 606 -45.13 -8.30 -12.15
C LEU A 606 -44.77 -8.75 -10.73
N PRO A 607 -44.55 -10.06 -10.51
CA PRO A 607 -43.99 -10.59 -9.27
C PRO A 607 -42.65 -9.94 -8.88
N ASN A 608 -42.26 -10.09 -7.61
CA ASN A 608 -41.00 -9.54 -7.12
C ASN A 608 -39.77 -10.18 -7.80
N MET A 609 -38.67 -9.43 -7.83
CA MET A 609 -37.46 -9.85 -8.56
C MET A 609 -36.81 -11.12 -7.99
N GLU A 610 -36.94 -11.37 -6.69
CA GLU A 610 -36.43 -12.59 -6.03
C GLU A 610 -37.14 -13.86 -6.54
N THR A 611 -38.44 -13.78 -6.81
CA THR A 611 -39.22 -14.88 -7.39
C THR A 611 -38.76 -15.17 -8.82
N ILE A 612 -38.48 -14.11 -9.59
CA ILE A 612 -38.06 -14.19 -11.00
C ILE A 612 -36.63 -14.75 -11.13
N ASP A 613 -35.68 -14.27 -10.32
CA ASP A 613 -34.26 -14.69 -10.26
C ASP A 613 -34.09 -16.20 -10.07
N ALA A 614 -34.98 -16.85 -9.30
CA ALA A 614 -34.85 -18.26 -8.93
C ALA A 614 -35.03 -19.26 -10.10
N ARG A 615 -35.69 -18.88 -11.21
CA ARG A 615 -35.90 -19.78 -12.38
C ARG A 615 -35.00 -19.51 -13.59
N LEU A 616 -34.35 -18.34 -13.65
CA LEU A 616 -33.60 -17.88 -14.84
C LEU A 616 -32.09 -18.13 -14.73
N ARG A 617 -31.69 -19.04 -13.84
CA ARG A 617 -30.31 -19.13 -13.33
C ARG A 617 -30.06 -20.51 -12.66
N PRO A 618 -28.87 -21.13 -12.78
CA PRO A 618 -28.57 -22.40 -12.11
C PRO A 618 -28.59 -22.32 -10.58
N GLN A 619 -29.01 -23.41 -9.92
CA GLN A 619 -29.12 -23.46 -8.45
C GLN A 619 -27.77 -23.31 -7.73
N ASP A 620 -26.67 -23.77 -8.34
CA ASP A 620 -25.30 -23.71 -7.81
C ASP A 620 -24.60 -22.35 -8.02
N TRP A 621 -25.24 -21.41 -8.72
CA TRP A 621 -24.68 -20.09 -9.00
C TRP A 621 -24.59 -19.25 -7.71
N PRO A 622 -23.39 -18.77 -7.33
CA PRO A 622 -23.21 -17.96 -6.12
C PRO A 622 -24.02 -16.66 -6.09
N TYR A 623 -24.81 -16.48 -5.03
CA TYR A 623 -25.47 -15.22 -4.69
C TYR A 623 -24.49 -14.17 -4.15
N GLU A 624 -23.54 -14.61 -3.29
CA GLU A 624 -22.36 -13.91 -2.79
C GLU A 624 -21.22 -14.95 -2.68
N ARG A 625 -19.97 -14.58 -2.94
CA ARG A 625 -18.78 -15.36 -2.56
C ARG A 625 -17.68 -14.45 -2.06
N LYS A 626 -17.18 -14.73 -0.86
CA LYS A 626 -16.17 -13.90 -0.17
C LYS A 626 -14.74 -14.44 -0.31
N ASP A 627 -14.59 -15.62 -0.89
CA ASP A 627 -13.38 -16.44 -0.83
C ASP A 627 -13.05 -17.06 -2.22
N GLU A 628 -13.28 -16.33 -3.31
CA GLU A 628 -12.92 -16.80 -4.66
C GLU A 628 -11.39 -16.77 -4.88
N PRO A 629 -10.75 -17.87 -5.31
CA PRO A 629 -9.31 -17.88 -5.57
C PRO A 629 -8.92 -16.93 -6.73
N PRO A 630 -7.65 -16.46 -6.81
CA PRO A 630 -7.23 -15.40 -7.75
C PRO A 630 -7.43 -15.72 -9.24
N ASN A 631 -7.60 -17.00 -9.58
CA ASN A 631 -7.76 -17.51 -10.94
C ASN A 631 -9.26 -17.69 -11.30
N SER A 632 -10.18 -17.25 -10.43
CA SER A 632 -11.61 -17.48 -10.60
C SER A 632 -12.14 -16.74 -11.82
N PRO A 633 -13.18 -17.28 -12.50
CA PRO A 633 -13.81 -16.61 -13.61
C PRO A 633 -14.32 -15.22 -13.23
N LEU A 634 -13.86 -14.22 -13.98
CA LEU A 634 -14.20 -12.81 -13.76
C LEU A 634 -15.72 -12.62 -13.78
N LEU A 635 -16.39 -13.20 -14.78
CA LEU A 635 -17.85 -13.15 -14.93
C LEU A 635 -18.45 -14.56 -14.81
N TYR A 636 -19.63 -14.66 -14.20
CA TYR A 636 -20.51 -15.81 -14.40
C TYR A 636 -21.60 -15.43 -15.37
N VAL A 637 -21.82 -16.25 -16.40
CA VAL A 637 -22.79 -15.98 -17.46
C VAL A 637 -23.67 -17.20 -17.68
N HIS A 638 -24.98 -16.97 -17.74
CA HIS A 638 -25.97 -18.01 -18.03
C HIS A 638 -26.91 -17.55 -19.14
N LEU A 639 -27.16 -18.42 -20.11
CA LEU A 639 -28.11 -18.19 -21.20
C LEU A 639 -29.25 -19.22 -21.15
N THR A 640 -30.44 -18.78 -20.77
CA THR A 640 -31.68 -19.54 -20.90
C THR A 640 -32.30 -19.26 -22.29
N LYS A 641 -32.50 -20.28 -23.11
CA LYS A 641 -33.13 -20.18 -24.43
C LYS A 641 -34.57 -20.67 -24.33
N PHE A 642 -35.52 -19.90 -24.83
CA PHE A 642 -36.94 -20.25 -24.92
C PHE A 642 -37.35 -20.43 -26.39
N SER A 643 -38.55 -20.93 -26.66
CA SER A 643 -39.03 -21.10 -28.05
C SER A 643 -39.30 -19.79 -28.79
N ASP A 644 -39.46 -18.68 -28.06
CA ASP A 644 -39.84 -17.34 -28.51
C ASP A 644 -38.81 -16.25 -28.16
N GLY A 645 -37.65 -16.61 -27.59
CA GLY A 645 -36.67 -15.63 -27.11
C GLY A 645 -35.54 -16.21 -26.28
N ALA A 646 -34.80 -15.36 -25.57
CA ALA A 646 -33.75 -15.77 -24.66
C ALA A 646 -33.61 -14.82 -23.46
N VAL A 647 -33.11 -15.37 -22.35
CA VAL A 647 -32.71 -14.60 -21.17
C VAL A 647 -31.25 -14.87 -20.87
N LEU A 648 -30.48 -13.80 -20.81
CA LEU A 648 -29.08 -13.78 -20.44
C LEU A 648 -28.94 -13.17 -19.04
N ALA A 649 -28.47 -13.95 -18.09
CA ALA A 649 -28.12 -13.49 -16.76
C ALA A 649 -26.59 -13.36 -16.63
N MET A 650 -26.14 -12.33 -15.91
CA MET A 650 -24.73 -12.09 -15.62
C MET A 650 -24.52 -11.76 -14.14
N SER A 651 -23.41 -12.24 -13.58
CA SER A 651 -22.92 -11.82 -12.25
C SER A 651 -21.47 -11.38 -12.33
N VAL A 652 -21.21 -10.12 -11.99
CA VAL A 652 -19.94 -9.42 -12.23
C VAL A 652 -19.48 -8.70 -10.95
N PRO A 653 -18.18 -8.48 -10.71
CA PRO A 653 -17.72 -7.70 -9.55
C PRO A 653 -18.28 -6.27 -9.59
N HIS A 654 -18.70 -5.72 -8.44
CA HIS A 654 -19.35 -4.40 -8.33
C HIS A 654 -18.49 -3.27 -8.92
N VAL A 655 -17.17 -3.32 -8.68
CA VAL A 655 -16.17 -2.40 -9.26
C VAL A 655 -16.22 -2.37 -10.80
N PHE A 656 -16.61 -3.49 -11.42
CA PHE A 656 -16.75 -3.65 -12.87
C PHE A 656 -18.08 -3.09 -13.42
N ALA A 657 -19.08 -2.94 -12.56
CA ALA A 657 -20.35 -2.33 -12.92
C ALA A 657 -20.30 -0.81 -12.80
N ASP A 658 -19.67 -0.28 -11.74
CA ASP A 658 -19.66 1.16 -11.44
C ASP A 658 -18.82 1.99 -12.42
N GLN A 659 -17.66 1.49 -12.85
CA GLN A 659 -16.63 2.31 -13.51
C GLN A 659 -16.75 2.31 -15.04
N GLY A 660 -17.98 2.54 -15.55
CA GLY A 660 -18.28 2.60 -16.99
C GLY A 660 -18.28 1.26 -17.73
N GLY A 661 -17.83 0.19 -17.08
CA GLY A 661 -17.78 -1.16 -17.64
C GLY A 661 -19.14 -1.64 -18.13
N LEU A 662 -20.18 -1.55 -17.29
CA LEU A 662 -21.52 -2.09 -17.58
C LEU A 662 -22.15 -1.50 -18.86
N ALA A 663 -22.07 -0.18 -19.06
CA ALA A 663 -22.68 0.47 -20.23
C ALA A 663 -21.98 0.10 -21.56
N ASN A 664 -20.65 -0.01 -21.54
CA ASN A 664 -19.86 -0.42 -22.70
C ASN A 664 -20.02 -1.91 -23.00
N ILE A 665 -20.10 -2.74 -21.95
CA ILE A 665 -20.53 -4.13 -22.03
C ILE A 665 -21.92 -4.21 -22.71
N VAL A 666 -22.92 -3.44 -22.27
CA VAL A 666 -24.27 -3.40 -22.86
C VAL A 666 -24.28 -2.97 -24.34
N LYS A 667 -23.54 -1.93 -24.72
CA LYS A 667 -23.42 -1.52 -26.15
C LYS A 667 -22.87 -2.65 -27.02
N ALA A 668 -21.84 -3.35 -26.54
CA ALA A 668 -21.28 -4.49 -27.24
C ALA A 668 -22.26 -5.68 -27.30
N TRP A 669 -23.00 -5.97 -26.23
CA TRP A 669 -24.06 -6.98 -26.24
C TRP A 669 -25.13 -6.69 -27.31
N LEU A 670 -25.59 -5.44 -27.43
CA LEU A 670 -26.57 -5.06 -28.46
C LEU A 670 -26.04 -5.35 -29.89
N ALA A 671 -24.78 -5.03 -30.17
CA ALA A 671 -24.16 -5.37 -31.45
C ALA A 671 -24.09 -6.89 -31.70
N VAL A 672 -23.80 -7.70 -30.67
CA VAL A 672 -23.76 -9.16 -30.77
C VAL A 672 -25.15 -9.78 -30.93
N ILE A 673 -26.18 -9.21 -30.27
CA ILE A 673 -27.60 -9.59 -30.44
C ILE A 673 -28.04 -9.35 -31.90
N GLU A 674 -27.54 -8.29 -32.54
CA GLU A 674 -27.74 -8.02 -33.98
C GLU A 674 -26.87 -8.88 -34.92
N GLY A 675 -26.12 -9.86 -34.41
CA GLY A 675 -25.22 -10.72 -35.20
C GLY A 675 -23.98 -10.01 -35.75
N LYS A 676 -23.66 -8.80 -35.26
CA LYS A 676 -22.55 -7.97 -35.74
C LYS A 676 -21.34 -8.11 -34.81
N THR A 677 -20.15 -7.84 -35.36
CA THR A 677 -18.96 -7.65 -34.51
C THR A 677 -19.15 -6.36 -33.70
N PRO A 678 -18.87 -6.35 -32.38
CA PRO A 678 -18.93 -5.11 -31.59
C PRO A 678 -18.09 -3.99 -32.21
N PRO A 679 -18.58 -2.74 -32.24
CA PRO A 679 -17.77 -1.60 -32.66
C PRO A 679 -16.55 -1.44 -31.74
N GLU A 680 -15.48 -0.80 -32.24
CA GLU A 680 -14.34 -0.49 -31.39
C GLU A 680 -14.79 0.33 -30.18
N MET A 681 -14.36 -0.07 -28.99
CA MET A 681 -14.67 0.71 -27.79
C MET A 681 -13.85 1.99 -27.81
N THR A 682 -14.50 3.10 -28.13
CA THR A 682 -13.93 4.44 -28.01
C THR A 682 -13.59 4.69 -26.55
N GLY A 683 -12.43 5.31 -26.33
CA GLY A 683 -11.96 5.59 -24.99
C GLY A 683 -10.55 6.14 -25.02
N TYR A 684 -10.38 7.27 -24.34
CA TYR A 684 -9.14 7.73 -23.70
C TYR A 684 -7.88 7.49 -24.54
N LYS A 685 -7.86 7.98 -25.80
CA LYS A 685 -6.66 7.95 -26.65
C LYS A 685 -5.90 9.28 -26.67
N ASP A 686 -6.51 10.33 -26.15
CA ASP A 686 -6.08 11.73 -26.26
C ASP A 686 -5.81 12.39 -24.88
N ASP A 687 -5.84 11.62 -23.80
CA ASP A 687 -6.05 12.14 -22.44
C ASP A 687 -4.94 11.69 -21.46
N VAL A 688 -3.75 11.38 -22.00
CA VAL A 688 -2.51 11.45 -21.20
C VAL A 688 -2.16 12.92 -21.07
N LEU A 689 -2.31 13.49 -19.87
CA LEU A 689 -1.67 14.78 -19.56
C LEU A 689 -0.17 14.62 -19.82
N GLU A 690 0.39 15.43 -20.72
CA GLU A 690 1.82 15.42 -20.99
C GLU A 690 2.59 15.84 -19.74
N GLY A 691 3.35 14.89 -19.18
CA GLY A 691 4.33 15.15 -18.14
C GLY A 691 3.82 15.16 -16.70
N GLU A 692 3.36 14.02 -16.18
CA GLU A 692 3.66 13.67 -14.77
C GLU A 692 3.60 12.16 -14.48
N LYS A 693 4.23 11.72 -13.38
CA LYS A 693 4.48 10.29 -13.09
C LYS A 693 3.65 9.79 -11.91
N LEU A 694 2.83 8.78 -12.20
CA LEU A 694 2.02 8.03 -11.25
C LEU A 694 2.89 7.24 -10.23
N SER A 695 2.60 7.36 -8.94
CA SER A 695 2.97 6.35 -7.92
C SER A 695 1.86 6.29 -6.86
N ASN A 696 1.54 5.11 -6.31
CA ASN A 696 0.68 4.99 -5.11
C ASN A 696 0.90 3.60 -4.48
N GLY A 697 1.28 3.57 -3.20
CA GLY A 697 0.73 2.61 -2.25
C GLY A 697 -0.64 3.12 -1.76
N ASP A 698 -1.34 2.38 -0.92
CA ASP A 698 -2.70 2.75 -0.48
C ASP A 698 -2.96 2.25 0.95
N VAL A 699 -3.81 2.96 1.67
CA VAL A 699 -4.09 2.72 3.09
C VAL A 699 -5.31 1.80 3.27
N ASN A 700 -5.18 0.89 4.22
CA ASN A 700 -6.08 -0.23 4.53
C ASN A 700 -7.45 0.22 5.12
N GLN A 701 -8.35 -0.72 5.35
CA GLN A 701 -9.74 -0.52 5.78
C GLN A 701 -10.05 -1.29 7.08
N ASP A 702 -10.89 -0.73 7.96
CA ASP A 702 -11.99 -1.50 8.55
C ASP A 702 -13.09 -0.60 9.17
N GLU A 703 -14.30 -1.18 9.24
CA GLU A 703 -15.58 -0.61 9.74
C GLU A 703 -16.19 0.63 9.05
N ARG A 704 -17.26 0.39 8.27
CA ARG A 704 -18.27 1.40 7.91
C ARG A 704 -19.66 0.98 8.37
N ILE A 705 -20.11 1.54 9.49
CA ILE A 705 -21.53 1.58 9.86
C ILE A 705 -22.12 2.91 9.36
N GLY A 706 -23.25 2.87 8.65
CA GLY A 706 -23.99 4.09 8.33
C GLY A 706 -24.55 4.72 9.60
N ARG A 707 -24.07 5.91 9.98
CA ARG A 707 -24.51 6.63 11.19
C ARG A 707 -25.05 8.01 10.81
N MET A 708 -26.27 8.33 11.23
CA MET A 708 -26.76 9.70 11.22
C MET A 708 -26.33 10.39 12.52
N ARG A 709 -25.61 11.50 12.39
CA ARG A 709 -25.28 12.39 13.50
C ARG A 709 -26.37 13.45 13.60
N ILE A 710 -26.67 13.90 14.81
CA ILE A 710 -27.62 14.99 15.10
C ILE A 710 -26.95 16.01 16.03
N ARG A 711 -27.42 17.27 16.01
CA ARG A 711 -26.78 18.36 16.78
C ARG A 711 -27.07 18.29 18.28
N SER A 712 -28.27 17.88 18.71
CA SER A 712 -28.64 17.78 20.14
C SER A 712 -29.58 16.61 20.47
N LYS A 713 -29.68 16.26 21.77
CA LYS A 713 -30.65 15.26 22.28
C LYS A 713 -32.13 15.65 22.06
N LYS A 714 -32.45 16.95 21.99
CA LYS A 714 -33.83 17.40 21.71
C LYS A 714 -34.24 17.10 20.28
N ASP A 715 -33.30 17.26 19.34
CA ASP A 715 -33.48 16.95 17.92
C ASP A 715 -33.71 15.45 17.67
N GLN A 716 -33.09 14.60 18.50
CA GLN A 716 -33.26 13.14 18.46
C GLN A 716 -34.72 12.72 18.59
N THR A 717 -35.45 13.34 19.52
CA THR A 717 -36.85 13.02 19.80
C THR A 717 -37.76 13.44 18.63
N LEU A 718 -37.42 14.53 17.93
CA LEU A 718 -38.13 14.98 16.73
C LEU A 718 -37.93 14.05 15.53
N VAL A 719 -36.69 13.63 15.27
CA VAL A 719 -36.36 12.73 14.14
C VAL A 719 -36.90 11.32 14.41
N ILE A 720 -36.61 10.75 15.58
CA ILE A 720 -37.10 9.42 15.96
C ILE A 720 -38.63 9.43 16.07
N GLY A 721 -39.24 10.47 16.65
CA GLY A 721 -40.70 10.56 16.77
C GLY A 721 -41.44 10.54 15.43
N ARG A 722 -40.90 11.22 14.40
CA ARG A 722 -41.48 11.20 13.04
C ARG A 722 -41.26 9.86 12.34
N ILE A 723 -40.04 9.33 12.39
CA ILE A 723 -39.71 8.04 11.77
C ILE A 723 -40.50 6.91 12.45
N ALA A 724 -40.67 6.96 13.78
CA ALA A 724 -41.51 6.03 14.52
C ALA A 724 -42.98 6.17 14.17
N LEU A 725 -43.52 7.40 14.00
CA LEU A 725 -44.92 7.59 13.56
C LEU A 725 -45.16 6.92 12.20
N ASP A 726 -44.29 7.17 11.22
CA ASP A 726 -44.41 6.61 9.87
C ASP A 726 -44.07 5.10 9.83
N LEU A 727 -43.21 4.58 10.71
CA LEU A 727 -42.96 3.13 10.83
C LEU A 727 -44.07 2.40 11.59
N VAL A 728 -44.75 3.06 12.54
CA VAL A 728 -45.89 2.50 13.28
C VAL A 728 -47.13 2.44 12.41
N LYS A 729 -47.31 3.45 11.55
CA LYS A 729 -48.39 3.53 10.55
C LYS A 729 -48.15 2.56 9.39
N ASP A 730 -47.00 2.64 8.72
CA ASP A 730 -46.68 1.88 7.51
C ASP A 730 -45.65 0.77 7.78
N ARG A 731 -46.02 -0.23 8.62
CA ARG A 731 -45.12 -1.28 9.14
C ARG A 731 -44.56 -2.26 8.10
N LYS A 732 -45.13 -2.32 6.90
CA LYS A 732 -44.76 -3.26 5.83
C LYS A 732 -44.66 -2.53 4.50
N GLU A 733 -43.63 -2.87 3.74
CA GLU A 733 -43.32 -2.32 2.43
C GLU A 733 -43.12 -3.47 1.45
N GLU A 734 -43.47 -3.23 0.19
CA GLU A 734 -43.39 -4.21 -0.89
C GLU A 734 -42.70 -3.56 -2.10
N SER A 735 -41.90 -4.34 -2.83
CA SER A 735 -41.26 -3.98 -4.10
C SER A 735 -41.79 -4.89 -5.19
N ARG A 736 -42.13 -4.31 -6.33
CA ARG A 736 -42.57 -5.03 -7.53
C ARG A 736 -41.89 -4.47 -8.77
N LEU A 737 -41.72 -5.34 -9.76
CA LEU A 737 -41.34 -4.95 -11.10
C LEU A 737 -42.58 -4.40 -11.83
N VAL A 738 -42.43 -3.26 -12.49
CA VAL A 738 -43.49 -2.54 -13.21
C VAL A 738 -43.06 -2.29 -14.65
N PHE A 739 -43.94 -2.56 -15.60
CA PHE A 739 -43.73 -2.24 -17.01
C PHE A 739 -44.58 -1.02 -17.41
N LEU A 740 -43.92 0.03 -17.92
CA LEU A 740 -44.55 1.25 -18.44
C LEU A 740 -44.41 1.32 -19.97
N PRO A 741 -45.48 1.24 -20.78
CA PRO A 741 -45.40 1.36 -22.23
C PRO A 741 -44.74 2.67 -22.69
N ILE A 742 -43.92 2.59 -23.75
CA ILE A 742 -43.13 3.74 -24.25
C ILE A 742 -44.04 4.89 -24.71
N GLN A 743 -45.18 4.56 -25.32
CA GLN A 743 -46.16 5.49 -25.86
C GLN A 743 -46.83 6.32 -24.75
N VAL A 744 -47.14 5.68 -23.62
CA VAL A 744 -47.73 6.34 -22.44
C VAL A 744 -46.76 7.37 -21.86
N VAL A 745 -45.49 6.98 -21.67
CA VAL A 745 -44.45 7.88 -21.15
C VAL A 745 -44.15 9.04 -22.11
N GLN A 746 -44.13 8.77 -23.43
CA GLN A 746 -43.91 9.81 -24.45
C GLN A 746 -45.11 10.77 -24.55
N SER A 747 -46.35 10.27 -24.57
CA SER A 747 -47.55 11.12 -24.61
C SER A 747 -47.65 12.04 -23.40
N LEU A 748 -47.39 11.53 -22.20
CA LEU A 748 -47.37 12.34 -20.97
C LEU A 748 -46.23 13.37 -20.97
N ARG A 749 -45.05 13.02 -21.49
CA ARG A 749 -43.95 13.97 -21.70
C ARG A 749 -44.35 15.09 -22.65
N ASP A 750 -44.95 14.76 -23.78
CA ASP A 750 -45.23 15.74 -24.83
C ASP A 750 -46.39 16.67 -24.41
N LYS A 751 -47.44 16.13 -23.75
CA LYS A 751 -48.44 16.95 -23.03
C LYS A 751 -47.81 17.88 -21.97
N THR A 752 -46.86 17.36 -21.18
CA THR A 752 -46.16 18.16 -20.14
C THR A 752 -45.35 19.29 -20.76
N ARG A 753 -44.64 19.02 -21.86
CA ARG A 753 -43.88 20.03 -22.62
C ARG A 753 -44.79 21.13 -23.13
N GLU A 754 -45.91 20.77 -23.78
CA GLU A 754 -46.91 21.70 -24.30
C GLU A 754 -47.54 22.57 -23.19
N ARG A 755 -47.94 21.98 -22.06
CA ARG A 755 -48.54 22.71 -20.94
C ARG A 755 -47.56 23.67 -20.24
N LEU A 756 -46.27 23.37 -20.26
CA LEU A 756 -45.21 24.22 -19.71
C LEU A 756 -44.64 25.22 -20.73
N ASP A 757 -44.94 25.06 -22.02
CA ASP A 757 -44.41 25.93 -23.08
C ASP A 757 -44.90 27.37 -22.88
N GLY A 758 -44.01 28.33 -23.13
CA GLY A 758 -44.19 29.74 -22.77
C GLY A 758 -44.27 30.06 -21.26
N LYS A 759 -44.45 29.07 -20.36
CA LYS A 759 -44.49 29.27 -18.89
C LYS A 759 -43.13 29.06 -18.21
N HIS A 760 -42.28 28.18 -18.73
CA HIS A 760 -40.95 27.94 -18.18
C HIS A 760 -39.91 27.61 -19.27
N ILE A 761 -38.72 28.20 -19.19
CA ILE A 761 -37.67 28.06 -20.22
C ILE A 761 -37.24 26.60 -20.47
N LEU A 762 -37.31 25.76 -19.43
CA LEU A 762 -36.93 24.34 -19.48
C LEU A 762 -38.06 23.42 -20.00
N ALA A 763 -39.20 23.96 -20.45
CA ALA A 763 -40.36 23.16 -20.89
C ALA A 763 -39.98 22.09 -21.92
N ASN A 764 -39.19 22.46 -22.93
CA ASN A 764 -38.76 21.56 -24.01
C ASN A 764 -37.67 20.53 -23.57
N GLU A 765 -37.08 20.68 -22.39
CA GLU A 765 -36.03 19.80 -21.88
C GLU A 765 -36.54 18.60 -21.06
N ILE A 766 -37.82 18.61 -20.66
CA ILE A 766 -38.47 17.53 -19.90
C ILE A 766 -38.30 16.21 -20.63
N SER A 767 -37.75 15.19 -19.95
CA SER A 767 -37.42 13.88 -20.51
C SER A 767 -38.38 12.78 -20.06
N ASN A 768 -38.30 11.62 -20.71
CA ASN A 768 -38.99 10.40 -20.26
C ASN A 768 -38.60 10.03 -18.80
N GLY A 769 -37.36 10.28 -18.37
CA GLY A 769 -36.92 9.99 -17.00
C GLY A 769 -37.54 10.92 -15.95
N ASP A 770 -37.70 12.20 -16.28
CA ASP A 770 -38.39 13.18 -15.44
C ASP A 770 -39.86 12.77 -15.22
N ILE A 771 -40.53 12.32 -16.29
CA ILE A 771 -41.93 11.85 -16.30
C ILE A 771 -42.10 10.54 -15.53
N ILE A 772 -41.24 9.53 -15.76
CA ILE A 772 -41.28 8.26 -14.99
C ILE A 772 -41.08 8.54 -13.50
N THR A 773 -40.13 9.42 -13.16
CA THR A 773 -39.90 9.84 -11.76
C THR A 773 -41.14 10.55 -11.19
N ALA A 774 -41.76 11.47 -11.94
CA ALA A 774 -42.96 12.19 -11.52
C ALA A 774 -44.17 11.27 -11.31
N ILE A 775 -44.39 10.30 -12.22
CA ILE A 775 -45.42 9.27 -12.12
C ILE A 775 -45.30 8.48 -10.83
N PHE A 776 -44.15 7.83 -10.60
CA PHE A 776 -43.98 6.99 -9.40
C PHE A 776 -43.97 7.82 -8.10
N THR A 777 -43.49 9.06 -8.16
CA THR A 777 -43.60 10.05 -7.08
C THR A 777 -45.05 10.38 -6.72
N LYS A 778 -45.91 10.61 -7.72
CA LYS A 778 -47.33 10.90 -7.55
C LYS A 778 -48.08 9.68 -6.99
N LEU A 779 -47.85 8.49 -7.55
CA LEU A 779 -48.43 7.22 -7.09
C LEU A 779 -48.01 6.88 -5.65
N ALA A 780 -46.73 7.05 -5.32
CA ALA A 780 -46.19 6.90 -3.97
C ALA A 780 -46.93 7.74 -2.90
N ARG A 781 -47.52 8.87 -3.29
CA ARG A 781 -48.18 9.83 -2.41
C ARG A 781 -49.71 9.71 -2.38
N ILE A 782 -50.32 8.80 -3.15
CA ILE A 782 -51.79 8.68 -3.29
C ILE A 782 -52.53 8.46 -1.96
N ASN A 783 -51.95 7.66 -1.04
CA ASN A 783 -52.52 7.37 0.28
C ASN A 783 -52.05 8.34 1.39
N SER A 784 -51.22 9.35 1.06
CA SER A 784 -50.60 10.24 2.05
C SER A 784 -51.43 11.50 2.32
N GLU A 785 -51.84 11.70 3.57
CA GLU A 785 -52.35 12.99 4.06
C GLU A 785 -51.25 13.89 4.65
N SER A 786 -50.00 13.43 4.61
CA SER A 786 -48.86 14.13 5.21
C SER A 786 -48.54 15.43 4.48
N LYS A 787 -48.56 16.55 5.22
CA LYS A 787 -48.12 17.88 4.75
C LYS A 787 -46.58 18.02 4.68
N TYR A 788 -45.83 16.97 4.96
CA TYR A 788 -44.36 17.00 4.99
C TYR A 788 -43.75 16.63 3.65
N ASP A 789 -42.63 17.29 3.36
CA ASP A 789 -41.82 17.14 2.16
C ASP A 789 -41.23 15.73 2.08
N ILE A 790 -41.16 15.14 0.89
CA ILE A 790 -40.47 13.87 0.64
C ILE A 790 -39.61 14.06 -0.59
N SER A 791 -38.29 13.89 -0.41
CA SER A 791 -37.38 13.71 -1.53
C SER A 791 -37.47 12.25 -1.98
N LEU A 792 -37.82 12.04 -3.24
CA LEU A 792 -37.48 10.78 -3.93
C LEU A 792 -36.08 10.92 -4.53
N SER A 793 -35.51 9.78 -4.91
CA SER A 793 -34.32 9.73 -5.75
C SER A 793 -34.54 8.74 -6.88
N SER A 794 -34.40 9.20 -8.12
CA SER A 794 -34.26 8.34 -9.29
C SER A 794 -32.82 8.37 -9.80
N THR A 795 -32.39 7.28 -10.43
CA THR A 795 -31.08 7.18 -11.08
C THR A 795 -31.23 7.50 -12.56
N ILE A 796 -30.58 8.57 -13.03
CA ILE A 796 -30.50 8.89 -14.46
C ILE A 796 -29.05 9.25 -14.82
N ASN A 797 -28.56 8.72 -15.94
CA ASN A 797 -27.23 9.01 -16.47
C ASN A 797 -27.30 10.22 -17.41
N TYR A 798 -26.51 11.27 -17.16
CA TYR A 798 -26.48 12.49 -17.98
C TYR A 798 -25.11 12.76 -18.62
N ARG A 799 -25.15 13.52 -19.73
CA ARG A 799 -23.97 14.12 -20.38
C ARG A 799 -23.74 15.51 -19.80
N ILE A 800 -22.49 15.88 -19.56
CA ILE A 800 -22.10 17.23 -19.11
C ILE A 800 -21.63 18.02 -20.34
N PRO A 801 -22.22 19.19 -20.68
CA PRO A 801 -21.85 19.96 -21.88
C PRO A 801 -20.40 20.46 -21.90
N GLU A 802 -19.86 20.92 -20.77
CA GLU A 802 -18.50 21.49 -20.68
C GLU A 802 -17.40 20.45 -20.88
N LEU A 803 -17.75 19.15 -20.84
CA LEU A 803 -16.85 18.03 -21.17
C LEU A 803 -17.02 17.54 -22.62
N GLN A 804 -17.71 18.30 -23.48
CA GLN A 804 -17.89 17.98 -24.90
C GLN A 804 -16.87 18.74 -25.76
N GLY A 805 -15.73 18.10 -26.03
CA GLY A 805 -14.93 18.43 -27.21
C GLY A 805 -15.69 18.11 -28.51
N GLU A 806 -15.13 18.50 -29.66
CA GLU A 806 -15.78 18.58 -30.99
C GLU A 806 -16.45 17.29 -31.55
N LYS A 807 -16.43 16.17 -30.83
CA LYS A 807 -17.11 14.91 -31.21
C LYS A 807 -18.13 14.38 -30.17
N GLY A 808 -18.42 15.13 -29.10
CA GLY A 808 -19.69 15.03 -28.37
C GLY A 808 -20.04 13.72 -27.64
N GLU A 809 -19.09 13.02 -27.01
CA GLU A 809 -19.35 11.74 -26.29
C GLU A 809 -19.01 11.72 -24.77
N GLY A 810 -18.87 12.87 -24.11
CA GLY A 810 -18.63 12.95 -22.65
C GLY A 810 -19.86 12.58 -21.79
N PHE A 811 -19.67 11.69 -20.81
CA PHE A 811 -20.65 11.33 -19.76
C PHE A 811 -19.95 11.20 -18.40
N VAL A 812 -20.66 11.50 -17.31
CA VAL A 812 -20.25 11.12 -15.95
C VAL A 812 -21.20 10.05 -15.41
N HIS A 813 -20.68 8.87 -15.10
CA HIS A 813 -21.45 7.77 -14.52
C HIS A 813 -21.14 7.61 -13.03
N ASN A 814 -21.79 8.46 -12.23
CA ASN A 814 -22.25 8.06 -10.91
C ASN A 814 -23.78 8.07 -10.97
N ALA A 815 -24.44 7.21 -10.20
CA ALA A 815 -25.88 7.27 -10.04
C ALA A 815 -26.25 8.59 -9.34
N VAL A 816 -26.56 9.64 -10.12
CA VAL A 816 -27.03 10.90 -9.55
C VAL A 816 -28.46 10.68 -9.08
N HIS A 817 -28.59 10.50 -7.77
CA HIS A 817 -29.86 10.50 -7.05
C HIS A 817 -30.42 11.92 -7.08
N TYR A 818 -31.17 12.28 -8.13
CA TYR A 818 -31.79 13.59 -8.23
C TYR A 818 -32.86 13.75 -7.16
N ALA A 819 -32.75 14.83 -6.40
CA ALA A 819 -33.46 15.01 -5.15
C ALA A 819 -34.18 16.36 -5.17
N THR A 820 -35.51 16.34 -5.27
CA THR A 820 -36.39 17.51 -5.16
C THR A 820 -36.50 17.97 -3.69
N THR A 821 -35.36 18.21 -3.04
CA THR A 821 -35.26 18.47 -1.59
C THR A 821 -35.88 19.78 -1.15
N ASN A 822 -35.90 20.77 -2.04
CA ASN A 822 -36.37 22.12 -1.77
C ASN A 822 -37.78 22.41 -2.30
N PHE A 823 -38.53 21.37 -2.71
CA PHE A 823 -39.87 21.50 -3.29
C PHE A 823 -40.91 20.59 -2.61
N THR A 824 -42.03 21.17 -2.16
CA THR A 824 -43.07 20.46 -1.40
C THR A 824 -44.02 19.68 -2.30
N ILE A 825 -43.70 18.40 -2.57
CA ILE A 825 -44.58 17.51 -3.32
C ILE A 825 -45.78 17.05 -2.46
N LYS A 826 -46.94 17.63 -2.73
CA LYS A 826 -48.24 17.23 -2.16
C LYS A 826 -48.93 16.23 -3.10
N PRO A 827 -49.90 15.43 -2.64
CA PRO A 827 -50.69 14.59 -3.55
C PRO A 827 -51.47 15.40 -4.60
N SER A 828 -51.76 16.68 -4.32
CA SER A 828 -52.38 17.63 -5.24
C SER A 828 -51.40 18.33 -6.20
N THR A 829 -50.09 18.14 -6.06
CA THR A 829 -49.08 18.70 -6.98
C THR A 829 -49.19 18.01 -8.34
N GLU A 830 -49.27 18.78 -9.42
CA GLU A 830 -49.46 18.28 -10.79
C GLU A 830 -48.20 17.57 -11.29
N ILE A 831 -48.34 16.62 -12.22
CA ILE A 831 -47.18 15.85 -12.70
C ILE A 831 -46.21 16.72 -13.52
N GLU A 832 -46.72 17.72 -14.24
CA GLU A 832 -45.91 18.70 -14.94
C GLU A 832 -45.03 19.53 -13.97
N GLU A 833 -45.57 19.93 -12.82
CA GLU A 833 -44.82 20.63 -11.78
C GLU A 833 -43.73 19.71 -11.18
N ILE A 834 -44.04 18.44 -10.89
CA ILE A 834 -43.05 17.48 -10.36
C ILE A 834 -41.95 17.19 -11.39
N ALA A 835 -42.31 16.97 -12.66
CA ALA A 835 -41.36 16.72 -13.75
C ALA A 835 -40.47 17.94 -14.02
N LEU A 836 -41.02 19.15 -13.93
CA LEU A 836 -40.26 20.38 -14.03
C LEU A 836 -39.29 20.56 -12.85
N GLN A 837 -39.71 20.29 -11.63
CA GLN A 837 -38.83 20.39 -10.45
C GLN A 837 -37.74 19.33 -10.45
N ASN A 838 -38.02 18.12 -10.97
CA ASN A 838 -36.99 17.12 -11.26
C ASN A 838 -35.99 17.66 -12.30
N ARG A 839 -36.46 18.24 -13.41
CA ARG A 839 -35.60 18.84 -14.45
C ARG A 839 -34.76 20.00 -13.93
N ILE A 840 -35.33 20.90 -13.12
CA ILE A 840 -34.59 21.99 -12.47
C ILE A 840 -33.50 21.41 -11.56
N ALA A 841 -33.82 20.40 -10.74
CA ALA A 841 -32.83 19.73 -9.89
C ALA A 841 -31.75 18.99 -10.70
N VAL A 842 -32.10 18.42 -11.86
CA VAL A 842 -31.16 17.80 -12.80
C VAL A 842 -30.18 18.82 -13.35
N ASN A 843 -30.68 19.87 -14.01
CA ASN A 843 -29.84 20.87 -14.65
C ASN A 843 -28.98 21.61 -13.62
N LYS A 844 -29.54 21.89 -12.43
CA LYS A 844 -28.82 22.53 -11.34
C LYS A 844 -27.68 21.69 -10.77
N ALA A 845 -27.88 20.38 -10.62
CA ALA A 845 -26.82 19.47 -10.18
C ALA A 845 -25.67 19.32 -11.20
N LEU A 846 -25.86 19.81 -12.43
CA LEU A 846 -24.82 19.93 -13.47
C LEU A 846 -24.09 21.29 -13.43
N GLU A 847 -24.56 22.27 -12.66
CA GLU A 847 -23.87 23.55 -12.49
C GLU A 847 -22.53 23.35 -11.75
N GLU A 848 -21.47 23.99 -12.25
CA GLU A 848 -20.11 23.88 -11.70
C GLU A 848 -20.04 24.27 -10.20
N SER A 849 -20.89 25.19 -9.77
CA SER A 849 -21.03 25.66 -8.37
C SER A 849 -21.52 24.55 -7.43
N ASP A 850 -22.56 23.82 -7.81
CA ASP A 850 -23.12 22.71 -7.03
C ASP A 850 -22.22 21.47 -7.11
N ILE A 851 -21.55 21.23 -8.25
CA ILE A 851 -20.49 20.21 -8.35
C ILE A 851 -19.36 20.51 -7.34
N LYS A 852 -18.90 21.76 -7.26
CA LYS A 852 -17.88 22.19 -6.27
C LYS A 852 -18.37 22.07 -4.83
N ALA A 853 -19.60 22.45 -4.53
CA ALA A 853 -20.21 22.27 -3.21
C ALA A 853 -20.34 20.78 -2.82
N GLY A 854 -20.67 19.93 -3.80
CA GLY A 854 -20.66 18.48 -3.73
C GLY A 854 -19.31 17.92 -3.31
N VAL A 855 -18.26 18.25 -4.07
CA VAL A 855 -16.89 17.79 -3.79
C VAL A 855 -16.37 18.33 -2.45
N SER A 856 -16.65 19.58 -2.11
CA SER A 856 -16.24 20.18 -0.82
C SER A 856 -16.87 19.46 0.37
N THR A 857 -18.17 19.19 0.30
CA THR A 857 -18.91 18.49 1.36
C THR A 857 -18.50 17.02 1.47
N LEU A 858 -18.23 16.34 0.35
CA LEU A 858 -17.62 15.01 0.34
C LEU A 858 -16.24 14.99 1.02
N ARG A 859 -15.41 16.03 0.81
CA ARG A 859 -14.12 16.21 1.49
C ARG A 859 -14.29 16.42 3.00
N GLU A 860 -15.26 17.23 3.45
CA GLU A 860 -15.53 17.42 4.88
C GLU A 860 -16.13 16.17 5.54
N LEU A 861 -16.99 15.42 4.85
CA LEU A 861 -17.48 14.12 5.31
C LEU A 861 -16.33 13.11 5.45
N ALA A 862 -15.41 13.07 4.49
CA ALA A 862 -14.21 12.23 4.56
C ALA A 862 -13.30 12.63 5.74
N LYS A 863 -13.03 13.93 5.94
CA LYS A 863 -12.26 14.45 7.10
C LYS A 863 -12.92 14.12 8.45
N ALA A 864 -14.26 14.13 8.51
CA ALA A 864 -15.02 13.75 9.70
C ALA A 864 -15.20 12.22 9.86
N ASN A 865 -14.63 11.43 8.95
CA ASN A 865 -14.81 9.98 8.83
C ASN A 865 -16.29 9.53 8.82
N GLN A 866 -17.12 10.25 8.06
CA GLN A 866 -18.55 10.01 7.90
C GLN A 866 -18.87 9.59 6.45
N VAL A 867 -19.78 8.61 6.30
CA VAL A 867 -20.26 8.14 4.99
C VAL A 867 -21.57 8.81 4.54
N MET A 868 -22.24 9.56 5.42
CA MET A 868 -23.46 10.34 5.15
C MET A 868 -23.51 11.61 6.03
N LEU A 869 -24.32 12.59 5.62
CA LEU A 869 -24.38 13.92 6.20
C LEU A 869 -25.32 14.04 7.43
N ILE A 870 -25.12 15.11 8.20
CA ILE A 870 -25.89 15.49 9.39
C ILE A 870 -27.16 16.21 8.93
N CYS A 871 -28.32 15.55 8.94
CA CYS A 871 -29.59 16.22 8.65
C CYS A 871 -30.05 17.10 9.82
N GLU A 872 -30.41 18.36 9.55
CA GLU A 872 -31.07 19.22 10.54
C GLU A 872 -32.58 18.93 10.59
N PRO A 873 -33.22 18.86 11.77
CA PRO A 873 -34.64 18.45 11.89
C PRO A 873 -35.64 19.36 11.16
N HIS A 874 -35.23 20.59 10.88
CA HIS A 874 -36.00 21.60 10.16
C HIS A 874 -35.97 21.42 8.63
N HIS A 875 -34.98 20.71 8.08
CA HIS A 875 -34.90 20.42 6.65
C HIS A 875 -35.78 19.22 6.21
N LYS A 876 -36.39 18.50 7.16
CA LYS A 876 -37.42 17.44 6.94
C LYS A 876 -37.04 16.29 5.99
N LEU A 877 -35.76 16.12 5.67
CA LEU A 877 -35.24 15.06 4.80
C LEU A 877 -35.08 13.73 5.56
N TYR A 878 -35.50 12.63 4.95
CA TYR A 878 -35.46 11.28 5.55
C TYR A 878 -34.41 10.35 4.92
N SER A 879 -33.86 10.72 3.76
CA SER A 879 -32.74 10.02 3.12
C SER A 879 -31.97 11.03 2.26
N SER A 880 -30.64 10.95 2.28
CA SER A 880 -29.76 11.69 1.39
C SER A 880 -28.53 10.85 1.08
N SER A 881 -28.37 10.45 -0.18
CA SER A 881 -27.09 9.97 -0.70
C SER A 881 -26.12 11.15 -0.89
N ASN A 882 -24.86 10.81 -1.15
CA ASN A 882 -23.68 11.64 -0.94
C ASN A 882 -23.46 12.79 -1.95
N TRP A 883 -24.50 13.35 -2.58
CA TRP A 883 -24.36 14.06 -3.86
C TRP A 883 -25.09 15.42 -3.97
N SER A 884 -24.56 16.24 -4.89
CA SER A 884 -24.48 17.71 -4.85
C SER A 884 -25.79 18.51 -4.78
N GLY A 885 -26.73 18.28 -5.71
CA GLY A 885 -27.86 19.21 -5.95
C GLY A 885 -28.83 19.42 -4.78
N SER A 886 -28.73 18.61 -3.73
CA SER A 886 -29.55 18.72 -2.52
C SER A 886 -29.03 19.71 -1.47
N TRP A 887 -27.85 20.32 -1.70
CA TRP A 887 -27.12 21.12 -0.69
C TRP A 887 -27.13 22.63 -0.94
N HIS A 888 -27.71 23.06 -2.06
CA HIS A 888 -27.77 24.46 -2.45
C HIS A 888 -28.67 25.30 -1.52
N GLY A 889 -28.15 26.43 -1.04
CA GLY A 889 -28.83 27.33 -0.11
C GLY A 889 -28.66 26.96 1.37
N ILE A 890 -27.94 25.88 1.71
CA ILE A 890 -27.57 25.54 3.08
C ILE A 890 -26.35 26.38 3.50
N ASP A 891 -26.47 27.16 4.58
CA ASP A 891 -25.39 27.99 5.12
C ASP A 891 -24.37 27.15 5.91
N PHE A 892 -23.31 26.72 5.22
CA PHE A 892 -22.20 25.98 5.83
C PHE A 892 -21.21 26.86 6.63
N THR A 893 -21.33 28.20 6.63
CA THR A 893 -20.39 29.06 7.39
C THR A 893 -20.51 28.89 8.91
N LYS A 894 -21.63 28.35 9.39
CA LYS A 894 -21.84 27.94 10.79
C LYS A 894 -21.36 26.51 11.10
N ALA A 895 -20.81 25.80 10.12
CA ALA A 895 -20.29 24.44 10.28
C ALA A 895 -18.75 24.39 10.42
N ALA A 896 -18.02 25.43 10.02
CA ALA A 896 -16.57 25.56 10.21
C ALA A 896 -16.13 27.03 10.28
N PRO A 897 -15.11 27.41 11.09
CA PRO A 897 -14.67 26.82 12.34
C PRO A 897 -14.62 27.88 13.48
N LYS A 898 -15.46 27.74 14.50
CA LYS A 898 -15.03 28.13 15.86
C LYS A 898 -14.47 26.87 16.52
N SER A 899 -13.39 27.01 17.27
CA SER A 899 -12.70 25.94 17.98
C SER A 899 -13.67 25.10 18.81
N TYR A 900 -14.19 24.03 18.20
CA TYR A 900 -15.03 23.07 18.89
C TYR A 900 -14.12 22.16 19.68
N ASP A 901 -13.97 22.49 20.96
CA ASP A 901 -13.50 21.54 21.95
C ASP A 901 -14.36 20.26 21.86
N LEU A 902 -13.73 19.18 21.39
CA LEU A 902 -14.37 17.88 21.21
C LEU A 902 -14.59 17.16 22.56
N SER A 903 -14.05 17.67 23.67
CA SER A 903 -14.15 17.04 24.99
C SER A 903 -15.44 17.36 25.76
N SER A 904 -16.08 18.51 25.52
CA SER A 904 -17.15 19.02 26.41
C SER A 904 -18.61 18.73 26.02
N HIS A 905 -18.92 18.20 24.82
CA HIS A 905 -20.30 17.92 24.41
C HIS A 905 -20.48 16.54 23.77
N ARG A 906 -21.04 15.58 24.53
CA ARG A 906 -21.53 14.29 23.99
C ARG A 906 -22.70 14.49 23.03
N LYS A 907 -22.41 14.67 21.75
CA LYS A 907 -23.39 14.59 20.65
C LYS A 907 -23.70 13.11 20.38
N GLU A 908 -24.93 12.70 20.58
CA GLU A 908 -25.35 11.31 20.40
C GLU A 908 -25.64 10.99 18.92
N MET A 909 -25.42 9.73 18.54
CA MET A 909 -25.65 9.23 17.19
C MET A 909 -26.93 8.40 17.16
N VAL A 910 -27.70 8.50 16.08
CA VAL A 910 -28.84 7.62 15.82
C VAL A 910 -28.43 6.66 14.72
N VAL A 911 -28.54 5.36 15.00
CA VAL A 911 -28.36 4.29 14.02
C VAL A 911 -29.74 3.85 13.56
N LEU A 912 -30.01 3.98 12.25
CA LEU A 912 -31.23 3.50 11.61
C LEU A 912 -30.81 2.60 10.43
N GLY A 913 -31.33 1.38 10.42
CA GLY A 913 -31.03 0.39 9.38
C GLY A 913 -29.90 -0.57 9.76
N GLN A 914 -30.19 -1.86 9.61
CA GLN A 914 -29.29 -3.01 9.75
C GLN A 914 -28.65 -3.24 11.13
N SER A 915 -29.51 -3.38 12.16
CA SER A 915 -29.38 -4.62 12.96
C SER A 915 -29.90 -5.81 12.14
N LYS A 916 -29.68 -7.05 12.61
CA LYS A 916 -30.30 -8.25 12.02
C LYS A 916 -31.85 -8.22 12.03
N THR A 917 -32.51 -7.20 12.60
CA THR A 917 -33.98 -6.97 12.55
C THR A 917 -34.38 -5.48 12.64
N LEU A 918 -33.89 -4.62 11.73
CA LEU A 918 -34.53 -3.32 11.41
C LEU A 918 -34.08 -2.86 10.01
N LYS A 919 -34.97 -2.97 9.02
CA LYS A 919 -34.70 -2.49 7.64
C LYS A 919 -34.76 -0.96 7.60
N ALA A 920 -33.94 -0.34 6.75
CA ALA A 920 -34.24 1.02 6.30
C ALA A 920 -35.57 1.00 5.51
N PRO A 921 -36.40 2.05 5.58
CA PRO A 921 -37.62 2.11 4.79
C PRO A 921 -37.29 2.05 3.29
N MET A 922 -37.79 1.02 2.60
CA MET A 922 -37.70 0.85 1.15
C MET A 922 -38.69 1.75 0.39
N ARG A 923 -39.70 2.30 1.09
CA ARG A 923 -40.72 3.16 0.50
C ARG A 923 -40.08 4.29 -0.32
N TYR A 924 -40.59 4.43 -1.54
CA TYR A 924 -40.22 5.44 -2.54
C TYR A 924 -38.92 5.17 -3.32
N ARG A 925 -38.44 3.92 -3.32
CA ARG A 925 -37.44 3.46 -4.29
C ARG A 925 -38.09 3.32 -5.68
N VAL A 926 -37.47 3.97 -6.67
CA VAL A 926 -37.81 3.86 -8.10
C VAL A 926 -36.52 3.65 -8.88
N VAL A 927 -36.34 2.49 -9.50
CA VAL A 927 -35.16 2.20 -10.33
C VAL A 927 -35.60 1.74 -11.71
N ILE A 928 -35.29 2.50 -12.76
CA ILE A 928 -35.45 2.06 -14.14
C ILE A 928 -34.38 1.00 -14.42
N MET A 929 -34.80 -0.25 -14.62
CA MET A 929 -33.91 -1.39 -14.84
C MET A 929 -33.46 -1.48 -16.30
N CYS A 930 -34.38 -1.35 -17.26
CA CYS A 930 -34.07 -1.30 -18.69
C CYS A 930 -35.21 -0.66 -19.51
N ARG A 931 -34.89 -0.26 -20.74
CA ARG A 931 -35.84 0.24 -21.75
C ARG A 931 -35.81 -0.69 -22.96
N THR A 932 -36.98 -1.07 -23.46
CA THR A 932 -37.17 -1.79 -24.74
C THR A 932 -37.84 -0.88 -25.78
N SER A 933 -38.06 -1.41 -26.99
CA SER A 933 -38.92 -0.80 -28.01
C SER A 933 -40.38 -0.66 -27.54
N ALA A 934 -40.85 -1.55 -26.67
CA ALA A 934 -42.21 -1.55 -26.15
C ALA A 934 -42.40 -0.68 -24.88
N GLY A 935 -41.40 -0.54 -24.00
CA GLY A 935 -41.57 0.18 -22.74
C GLY A 935 -40.39 0.14 -21.78
N PHE A 936 -40.60 0.66 -20.57
CA PHE A 936 -39.63 0.72 -19.48
C PHE A 936 -39.96 -0.28 -18.39
N TRP A 937 -38.94 -0.98 -17.90
CA TRP A 937 -39.02 -1.90 -16.76
C TRP A 937 -38.47 -1.20 -15.53
N CYS A 938 -39.24 -1.14 -14.45
CA CYS A 938 -38.93 -0.35 -13.25
C CYS A 938 -39.16 -1.17 -11.96
N ASP A 939 -38.21 -1.18 -11.02
CA ASP A 939 -38.47 -1.59 -9.64
C ASP A 939 -39.14 -0.43 -8.89
N PHE A 940 -40.34 -0.66 -8.38
CA PHE A 940 -41.12 0.30 -7.59
C PHE A 940 -41.42 -0.27 -6.20
N ALA A 941 -41.07 0.48 -5.16
CA ALA A 941 -41.33 0.11 -3.77
C ALA A 941 -42.16 1.15 -3.01
N ALA A 942 -43.20 0.71 -2.31
CA ALA A 942 -44.05 1.55 -1.47
C ALA A 942 -44.64 0.74 -0.28
N PRO A 943 -45.30 1.39 0.70
CA PRO A 943 -46.07 0.69 1.73
C PRO A 943 -47.12 -0.24 1.12
N VAL A 944 -47.40 -1.37 1.77
CA VAL A 944 -48.32 -2.40 1.23
C VAL A 944 -49.71 -1.84 0.89
N GLU A 945 -50.25 -0.91 1.69
CA GLU A 945 -51.53 -0.25 1.40
C GLU A 945 -51.47 0.60 0.11
N THR A 946 -50.37 1.33 -0.08
CA THR A 946 -50.13 2.12 -1.29
C THR A 946 -49.93 1.20 -2.50
N MET A 947 -49.18 0.10 -2.36
CA MET A 947 -49.00 -0.89 -3.44
C MET A 947 -50.34 -1.54 -3.81
N ALA A 948 -51.18 -1.90 -2.83
CA ALA A 948 -52.50 -2.47 -3.09
C ALA A 948 -53.47 -1.48 -3.77
N LEU A 949 -53.41 -0.18 -3.42
CA LEU A 949 -54.18 0.87 -4.11
C LEU A 949 -53.67 1.07 -5.55
N VAL A 950 -52.36 1.17 -5.76
CA VAL A 950 -51.76 1.39 -7.09
C VAL A 950 -51.96 0.17 -8.00
N ASP A 951 -51.88 -1.05 -7.47
CA ASP A 951 -52.19 -2.30 -8.18
C ASP A 951 -53.68 -2.41 -8.55
N LYS A 952 -54.61 -2.09 -7.62
CA LYS A 952 -56.04 -1.99 -7.94
C LYS A 952 -56.34 -0.95 -9.02
N PHE A 953 -55.66 0.19 -8.96
CA PHE A 953 -55.92 1.35 -9.83
C PHE A 953 -55.43 1.12 -11.26
N ILE A 954 -54.23 0.56 -11.43
CA ILE A 954 -53.69 0.15 -12.73
C ILE A 954 -54.48 -1.02 -13.35
N ARG A 955 -55.10 -1.88 -12.53
CA ARG A 955 -56.07 -2.90 -13.03
C ARG A 955 -57.45 -2.33 -13.40
N TRP A 956 -57.79 -1.14 -12.90
CA TRP A 956 -59.08 -0.49 -13.16
C TRP A 956 -59.03 0.35 -14.44
N ASP A 957 -57.97 1.11 -14.64
CA ASP A 957 -57.61 1.71 -15.93
C ASP A 957 -56.12 1.41 -16.24
N PRO A 958 -55.84 0.56 -17.25
CA PRO A 958 -54.46 0.26 -17.63
C PRO A 958 -53.77 1.45 -18.32
N SER A 959 -54.52 2.41 -18.84
CA SER A 959 -54.00 3.61 -19.49
C SER A 959 -53.64 4.66 -18.44
N LEU A 960 -52.34 4.92 -18.26
CA LEU A 960 -51.88 5.87 -17.24
C LEU A 960 -52.23 7.35 -17.56
N GLY A 961 -53.03 7.64 -18.59
CA GLY A 961 -53.40 9.01 -18.98
C GLY A 961 -54.61 9.54 -18.20
N ILE A 962 -55.76 8.86 -18.33
CA ILE A 962 -57.03 9.23 -17.67
C ILE A 962 -56.87 9.12 -16.15
N LEU A 963 -56.28 8.01 -15.72
CA LEU A 963 -55.64 7.71 -14.42
C LEU A 963 -55.03 8.96 -13.73
N LEU A 964 -54.29 9.81 -14.45
CA LEU A 964 -53.63 10.99 -13.88
C LEU A 964 -54.49 12.25 -13.88
N GLU A 965 -55.28 12.49 -14.94
CA GLU A 965 -56.22 13.61 -15.03
C GLU A 965 -57.30 13.50 -13.93
N GLU A 966 -57.76 12.28 -13.61
CA GLU A 966 -58.61 12.03 -12.45
C GLU A 966 -57.88 12.29 -11.11
N MET A 967 -56.64 11.81 -10.94
CA MET A 967 -55.84 12.06 -9.72
C MET A 967 -55.62 13.54 -9.43
N GLU A 968 -55.54 14.39 -10.45
CA GLU A 968 -55.44 15.85 -10.32
C GLU A 968 -56.76 16.45 -9.80
N SER A 969 -57.92 15.93 -10.22
CA SER A 969 -59.23 16.32 -9.67
C SER A 969 -59.45 15.94 -8.19
N TYR A 970 -58.79 14.87 -7.71
CA TYR A 970 -58.91 14.38 -6.32
C TYR A 970 -58.10 15.19 -5.27
N GLY A 971 -57.67 16.41 -5.60
CA GLY A 971 -56.82 17.25 -4.75
C GLY A 971 -57.36 17.54 -3.34
N THR A 972 -58.68 17.60 -3.15
CA THR A 972 -59.32 17.94 -1.85
C THR A 972 -59.56 16.71 -0.95
N SER A 973 -59.62 16.92 0.38
CA SER A 973 -59.83 15.84 1.36
C SER A 973 -61.19 15.14 1.24
N LYS A 974 -62.21 15.81 0.68
CA LYS A 974 -63.53 15.22 0.40
C LYS A 974 -63.45 14.21 -0.73
N SER A 975 -62.76 14.57 -1.82
CA SER A 975 -62.63 13.74 -3.03
C SER A 975 -61.87 12.43 -2.74
N ARG A 976 -60.83 12.46 -1.90
CA ARG A 976 -60.05 11.24 -1.54
C ARG A 976 -60.84 10.22 -0.71
N ARG A 977 -61.79 10.66 0.12
CA ARG A 977 -62.69 9.73 0.82
C ARG A 977 -63.64 9.03 -0.17
N ALA A 978 -64.14 9.75 -1.17
CA ALA A 978 -64.97 9.17 -2.23
C ALA A 978 -64.20 8.13 -3.07
N PHE A 979 -62.93 8.40 -3.38
CA PHE A 979 -62.07 7.43 -4.07
C PHE A 979 -61.85 6.15 -3.24
N LYS A 980 -61.55 6.27 -1.94
CA LYS A 980 -61.43 5.12 -1.03
C LYS A 980 -62.74 4.32 -0.90
N SER A 981 -63.88 5.00 -0.75
CA SER A 981 -65.18 4.33 -0.65
C SER A 981 -65.58 3.61 -1.94
N ASN A 982 -65.34 4.21 -3.11
CA ASN A 982 -65.64 3.57 -4.40
C ASN A 982 -64.71 2.39 -4.70
N CYS A 983 -63.47 2.40 -4.22
CA CYS A 983 -62.52 1.29 -4.37
C CYS A 983 -62.70 0.15 -3.33
N GLY A 984 -63.72 0.23 -2.47
CA GLY A 984 -64.07 -0.79 -1.49
C GLY A 984 -62.96 -1.09 -0.47
N VAL A 985 -62.23 -0.05 -0.02
CA VAL A 985 -61.23 -0.17 1.07
C VAL A 985 -61.74 0.65 2.26
N PRO A 986 -61.90 0.04 3.45
CA PRO A 986 -62.31 0.75 4.67
C PRO A 986 -61.26 1.76 5.16
#